data_AF-A0A067TP16-F1
#
_entry.id   AF-A0A067TP16-F1
#
_cell.length_a   1.000
_cell.length_b   1.000
_cell.length_c   1.000
_cell.angle_alpha   90.00
_cell.angle_beta   90.00
_cell.angle_gamma   90.00
#
_symmetry.space_group_name_H-M   'P 1'
#
loop_
_entity.id
_entity.type
_entity.pdbx_description
1 polymer ?
#
loop_
_entity_poly.entity_id
_entity_poly.type
_entity_poly.pdbx_seq_one_letter_code
_entity_poly.pdbx_strand_id
1 'polypeptide(L)'
;MPNFVTGFLGISSLVAALLFYLASSDISENLSPQGCRMSWMSPSYVLQADFNSSWSPLALRYSLWLYREVAWDSVQETGQRKGSLPVLFIPGNAGSSHQVRSIASSATRQYFSSPHVVSASFESRSLKKPLDFFAVEFNEDLSAFHGSTLESQIAYTSQAISYILSLYPPGTTIIIMGHSMGGIVATSLLPSDKISAIITMSTPHALPPARFDSRIDRLYARLQETLEADPTPLVSICGGATDMMIPSESCILPRTPNDIFRRTIFTSALEGAWTGVGHREMVWCHQVRWRVARAALEVGGENNVTLRAVALDKWLRDGHRLPVKFSVDEHGLEVSSRDFSALPSGTKLVLQRPTSSKTYLLPVLEDSPKQKITVLVSRGAIPPVSPEHASSLRVSILSCTDTLSASVQCTPLQPETLKLIPNPIPGRSFPVPQEGSDESEGVVLFETYVPRISGQWIGIKVDHTDGQGWVLAGLTHDKPIVSTTSTFSLLMGPLSVLVPEHEGMSASFTFPNLLSNALVVYRVVPERYLMSSCLDVLLPPLVIHASHPEETHYFPLARGPNRRILLHTHLAAPYIDPARHYPSALNFTIYSSGEPDCRNEFKKFDIAIDWTATMGRWASRYLTTLVSWSAGVAATVVFLAWSHHDQVAPVPTIGQSLARYTSALFRYLLPASSIFSVFPLPESLYLGNEGVVFLAPIAPLILFLASGLVCISWWILVALLTIIGQVSTILFGSRTEKVSVPRSTILSLAIVCATIFLFVPWQVAYLGCWLLHLYTCASSSQYFSTISDRPKTDAVPLIQRSGRRESSGSLPESPTMSSDRRPSEVWDMKRDNLNHNLHILLLMTWLLPLTAPVLAVWVRTLLTAGYTTPFDGDHNFLAVFPFLVLADYASWTPGKLFDRPNFEHQLSSRWLFAIIAGTAFICGSRKPYLVLDVGRVAVWVIVVFKIGRRYWGGLPWSL
;
A
#
# COMPACT_ATOMS: atom_id res chain seq x y z
N MET A 1 30.00 -7.55 -27.76
CA MET A 1 28.89 -8.44 -27.39
C MET A 1 28.93 -8.69 -25.88
N PRO A 2 27.79 -8.82 -25.19
CA PRO A 2 27.79 -9.17 -23.77
C PRO A 2 28.45 -10.54 -23.58
N ASN A 3 29.22 -10.71 -22.50
CA ASN A 3 29.69 -12.02 -22.10
C ASN A 3 28.48 -12.92 -21.86
N PHE A 4 28.57 -14.20 -22.25
CA PHE A 4 27.47 -15.17 -22.15
C PHE A 4 26.75 -15.11 -20.79
N VAL A 5 27.51 -15.04 -19.70
CA VAL A 5 26.98 -14.93 -18.32
C VAL A 5 26.15 -13.66 -18.10
N THR A 6 26.64 -12.50 -18.54
CA THR A 6 25.91 -11.22 -18.41
C THR A 6 24.67 -11.17 -19.31
N GLY A 7 24.75 -11.79 -20.50
CA GLY A 7 23.63 -11.94 -21.42
C GLY A 7 22.52 -12.79 -20.81
N PHE A 8 22.87 -13.97 -20.30
CA PHE A 8 21.95 -14.87 -19.61
C PHE A 8 21.29 -14.20 -18.40
N LEU A 9 22.08 -13.53 -17.54
CA LEU A 9 21.57 -12.83 -16.36
C LEU A 9 20.57 -11.71 -16.71
N GLY A 10 20.85 -10.92 -17.74
CA GLY A 10 19.93 -9.89 -18.22
C GLY A 10 18.63 -10.48 -18.77
N ILE A 11 18.70 -11.40 -19.73
CA ILE A 11 17.51 -11.96 -20.39
C ILE A 11 16.63 -12.73 -19.39
N SER A 12 17.21 -13.56 -18.53
CA SER A 12 16.47 -14.28 -17.49
C SER A 12 15.79 -13.34 -16.49
N SER A 13 16.42 -12.21 -16.16
CA SER A 13 15.81 -11.20 -15.29
C SER A 13 14.62 -10.49 -15.94
N LEU A 14 14.65 -10.24 -17.26
CA LEU A 14 13.47 -9.72 -17.99
C LEU A 14 12.32 -10.71 -17.98
N VAL A 15 12.59 -11.99 -18.25
CA VAL A 15 11.57 -13.04 -18.24
C VAL A 15 10.97 -13.17 -16.84
N ALA A 16 11.80 -13.19 -15.80
CA ALA A 16 11.32 -13.25 -14.43
C ALA A 16 10.50 -12.02 -14.04
N ALA A 17 10.94 -10.80 -14.41
CA ALA A 17 10.17 -9.58 -14.19
C ALA A 17 8.79 -9.63 -14.88
N LEU A 18 8.72 -10.17 -16.11
CA LEU A 18 7.45 -10.39 -16.81
C LEU A 18 6.55 -11.38 -16.06
N LEU A 19 7.10 -12.51 -15.59
CA LEU A 19 6.34 -13.50 -14.81
C LEU A 19 5.80 -12.91 -13.51
N PHE A 20 6.60 -12.10 -12.82
CA PHE A 20 6.18 -11.38 -11.61
C PHE A 20 5.09 -10.34 -11.90
N TYR A 21 5.17 -9.64 -13.02
CA TYR A 21 4.13 -8.73 -13.47
C TYR A 21 2.80 -9.47 -13.74
N LEU A 22 2.86 -10.58 -14.48
CA LEU A 22 1.68 -11.41 -14.76
C LEU A 22 1.06 -11.98 -13.47
N ALA A 23 1.90 -12.46 -12.55
CA ALA A 23 1.47 -12.92 -11.23
C ALA A 23 0.83 -11.80 -10.38
N SER A 24 1.39 -10.58 -10.43
CA SER A 24 0.81 -9.42 -9.74
C SER A 24 -0.51 -8.96 -10.36
N SER A 25 -0.68 -9.11 -11.68
CA SER A 25 -1.94 -8.82 -12.36
C SER A 25 -3.02 -9.83 -11.97
N ASP A 26 -2.66 -11.12 -11.93
CA ASP A 26 -3.56 -12.22 -11.57
C ASP A 26 -4.17 -12.06 -10.16
N ILE A 27 -3.37 -11.64 -9.17
CA ILE A 27 -3.87 -11.43 -7.80
C ILE A 27 -4.87 -10.28 -7.68
N SER A 28 -4.81 -9.27 -8.55
CA SER A 28 -5.72 -8.13 -8.49
C SER A 28 -7.19 -8.52 -8.75
N GLU A 29 -7.41 -9.61 -9.50
CA GLU A 29 -8.75 -10.10 -9.83
C GLU A 29 -9.17 -11.29 -8.96
N ASN A 30 -8.21 -12.13 -8.54
CA ASN A 30 -8.50 -13.43 -7.96
C ASN A 30 -8.27 -13.54 -6.44
N LEU A 31 -7.39 -12.71 -5.85
CA LEU A 31 -6.98 -12.87 -4.44
C LEU A 31 -8.06 -12.47 -3.45
N SER A 32 -8.72 -11.34 -3.72
CA SER A 32 -9.94 -10.90 -3.04
C SER A 32 -10.87 -10.31 -4.11
N PRO A 33 -11.88 -11.08 -4.56
CA PRO A 33 -12.68 -10.65 -5.68
C PRO A 33 -13.57 -9.45 -5.36
N GLN A 34 -13.79 -8.61 -6.36
CA GLN A 34 -14.63 -7.43 -6.27
C GLN A 34 -16.03 -7.67 -6.83
N GLY A 35 -17.04 -7.18 -6.10
CA GLY A 35 -18.46 -7.16 -6.49
C GLY A 35 -19.08 -5.77 -6.43
N CYS A 36 -18.29 -4.70 -6.60
CA CYS A 36 -18.82 -3.34 -6.47
C CYS A 36 -19.90 -3.02 -7.50
N ARG A 37 -21.11 -2.68 -7.02
CA ARG A 37 -22.18 -2.15 -7.86
C ARG A 37 -21.94 -0.67 -8.17
N MET A 38 -22.13 -0.29 -9.42
CA MET A 38 -22.00 1.10 -9.86
C MET A 38 -22.98 2.02 -9.13
N SER A 39 -22.54 3.25 -8.87
CA SER A 39 -23.34 4.30 -8.24
C SER A 39 -23.64 5.44 -9.20
N TRP A 40 -24.89 5.91 -9.16
CA TRP A 40 -25.40 7.00 -9.99
C TRP A 40 -25.83 8.17 -9.12
N MET A 41 -25.59 9.39 -9.61
CA MET A 41 -25.78 10.64 -8.87
C MET A 41 -25.95 11.82 -9.82
N SER A 42 -26.44 12.94 -9.30
CA SER A 42 -26.64 14.19 -10.04
C SER A 42 -25.90 15.32 -9.32
N PRO A 43 -24.55 15.40 -9.49
CA PRO A 43 -23.72 16.27 -8.68
C PRO A 43 -23.74 17.72 -9.18
N SER A 44 -23.75 18.66 -8.24
CA SER A 44 -23.51 20.08 -8.45
C SER A 44 -22.50 20.56 -7.41
N TYR A 45 -21.58 21.45 -7.80
CA TYR A 45 -20.52 21.94 -6.92
C TYR A 45 -20.60 23.46 -6.81
N VAL A 46 -20.65 23.94 -5.57
CA VAL A 46 -20.68 25.38 -5.26
C VAL A 46 -19.35 25.80 -4.67
N LEU A 47 -18.59 26.61 -5.40
CA LEU A 47 -17.33 27.17 -4.93
C LEU A 47 -17.56 28.04 -3.70
N GLN A 48 -16.78 27.82 -2.64
CA GLN A 48 -16.79 28.67 -1.45
C GLN A 48 -15.88 29.88 -1.67
N ALA A 49 -16.34 30.85 -2.47
CA ALA A 49 -15.53 31.99 -2.91
C ALA A 49 -15.06 32.92 -1.76
N ASP A 50 -15.78 32.94 -0.63
CA ASP A 50 -15.41 33.72 0.54
C ASP A 50 -14.22 33.12 1.31
N PHE A 51 -13.89 31.84 1.07
CA PHE A 51 -12.65 31.22 1.56
C PHE A 51 -11.48 31.58 0.65
N ASN A 52 -11.11 32.86 0.68
CA ASN A 52 -10.09 33.46 -0.17
C ASN A 52 -8.76 33.70 0.59
N SER A 53 -7.87 34.49 0.00
CA SER A 53 -6.53 34.79 0.55
C SER A 53 -6.54 35.45 1.93
N SER A 54 -7.66 36.04 2.37
CA SER A 54 -7.80 36.56 3.74
C SER A 54 -7.84 35.45 4.79
N TRP A 55 -8.29 34.25 4.43
CA TRP A 55 -8.34 33.09 5.30
C TRP A 55 -7.08 32.24 5.21
N SER A 56 -6.56 32.05 4.00
CA SER A 56 -5.35 31.27 3.77
C SER A 56 -4.62 31.75 2.52
N PRO A 57 -3.30 31.98 2.55
CA PRO A 57 -2.54 32.32 1.35
C PRO A 57 -2.60 31.19 0.30
N LEU A 58 -2.85 29.95 0.74
CA LEU A 58 -3.00 28.79 -0.12
C LEU A 58 -4.33 28.77 -0.89
N ALA A 59 -5.28 29.67 -0.62
CA ALA A 59 -6.53 29.81 -1.40
C ALA A 59 -6.32 30.28 -2.85
N LEU A 60 -5.11 30.75 -3.19
CA LEU A 60 -4.71 31.01 -4.58
C LEU A 60 -4.37 29.72 -5.34
N ARG A 61 -4.01 28.66 -4.62
CA ARG A 61 -3.63 27.36 -5.17
C ARG A 61 -4.77 26.37 -5.04
N TYR A 62 -5.35 26.25 -3.86
CA TYR A 62 -6.38 25.27 -3.53
C TYR A 62 -7.74 25.93 -3.46
N SER A 63 -8.78 25.10 -3.62
CA SER A 63 -10.17 25.56 -3.55
C SER A 63 -11.00 24.69 -2.61
N LEU A 64 -12.13 25.23 -2.17
CA LEU A 64 -13.08 24.55 -1.29
C LEU A 64 -14.44 24.54 -1.97
N TRP A 65 -15.03 23.37 -2.09
CA TRP A 65 -16.29 23.16 -2.80
C TRP A 65 -17.34 22.60 -1.85
N LEU A 66 -18.58 23.02 -2.03
CA LEU A 66 -19.73 22.38 -1.40
C LEU A 66 -20.46 21.54 -2.44
N TYR A 67 -20.61 20.25 -2.15
CA TYR A 67 -21.43 19.35 -2.95
C TYR A 67 -22.92 19.65 -2.74
N ARG A 68 -23.69 19.61 -3.83
CA ARG A 68 -25.15 19.64 -3.85
C ARG A 68 -25.70 18.57 -4.78
N GLU A 69 -26.70 17.82 -4.32
CA GLU A 69 -27.46 16.91 -5.18
C GLU A 69 -28.58 17.68 -5.89
N VAL A 70 -28.49 17.75 -7.22
CA VAL A 70 -29.41 18.53 -8.06
C VAL A 70 -30.86 18.07 -7.82
N ALA A 71 -31.74 19.03 -7.54
CA ALA A 71 -33.17 18.86 -7.22
C ALA A 71 -33.50 18.26 -5.84
N TRP A 72 -32.51 17.87 -5.02
CA TRP A 72 -32.76 17.32 -3.69
C TRP A 72 -32.45 18.33 -2.59
N ASP A 73 -31.30 18.99 -2.70
CA ASP A 73 -30.88 20.00 -1.73
C ASP A 73 -31.55 21.35 -2.02
N SER A 74 -31.91 22.08 -0.95
CA SER A 74 -32.46 23.43 -1.07
C SER A 74 -31.40 24.43 -1.52
N VAL A 75 -31.86 25.51 -2.17
CA VAL A 75 -31.03 26.67 -2.51
C VAL A 75 -30.46 27.27 -1.21
N GLN A 76 -29.16 27.60 -1.21
CA GLN A 76 -28.45 28.07 -0.02
C GLN A 76 -29.16 29.27 0.63
N GLU A 77 -29.48 29.13 1.92
CA GLU A 77 -29.97 30.24 2.74
C GLU A 77 -28.86 31.26 2.97
N THR A 78 -29.22 32.55 2.95
CA THR A 78 -28.31 33.64 3.33
C THR A 78 -28.23 33.72 4.86
N GLY A 79 -27.02 33.56 5.41
CA GLY A 79 -26.77 33.62 6.87
C GLY A 79 -26.23 32.31 7.48
N GLN A 80 -26.45 32.12 8.78
CA GLN A 80 -25.99 30.92 9.50
C GLN A 80 -26.79 29.67 9.09
N ARG A 81 -26.07 28.59 8.75
CA ARG A 81 -26.64 27.29 8.38
C ARG A 81 -27.15 26.54 9.61
N LYS A 82 -28.41 26.75 9.96
CA LYS A 82 -29.04 26.09 11.13
C LYS A 82 -29.67 24.74 10.79
N GLY A 83 -30.04 24.51 9.54
CA GLY A 83 -30.76 23.33 9.07
C GLY A 83 -29.91 22.11 8.75
N SER A 84 -28.58 22.21 8.70
CA SER A 84 -27.67 21.15 8.26
C SER A 84 -26.47 20.99 9.20
N LEU A 85 -25.66 19.96 8.98
CA LEU A 85 -24.42 19.71 9.71
C LEU A 85 -23.23 19.53 8.75
N PRO A 86 -22.03 20.04 9.09
CA PRO A 86 -20.91 20.01 8.17
C PRO A 86 -20.18 18.66 8.17
N VAL A 87 -19.78 18.24 6.97
CA VAL A 87 -18.80 17.18 6.72
C VAL A 87 -17.71 17.72 5.82
N LEU A 88 -16.45 17.46 6.13
CA LEU A 88 -15.32 17.79 5.27
C LEU A 88 -14.71 16.53 4.67
N PHE A 89 -14.73 16.42 3.35
CA PHE A 89 -14.04 15.39 2.60
C PHE A 89 -12.67 15.88 2.11
N ILE A 90 -11.66 15.03 2.28
CA ILE A 90 -10.28 15.28 1.89
C ILE A 90 -9.85 14.20 0.87
N PRO A 91 -9.54 14.58 -0.37
CA PRO A 91 -9.20 13.64 -1.43
C PRO A 91 -7.80 13.05 -1.27
N GLY A 92 -7.56 11.96 -1.98
CA GLY A 92 -6.29 11.26 -2.00
C GLY A 92 -5.20 11.90 -2.86
N ASN A 93 -4.06 11.21 -2.95
CA ASN A 93 -2.97 11.57 -3.85
C ASN A 93 -3.46 11.64 -5.32
N ALA A 94 -3.20 12.77 -6.00
CA ALA A 94 -3.75 13.06 -7.33
C ALA A 94 -5.29 12.90 -7.44
N GLY A 95 -6.00 13.05 -6.32
CA GLY A 95 -7.45 13.04 -6.26
C GLY A 95 -8.02 14.45 -6.25
N SER A 96 -9.27 14.55 -6.69
CA SER A 96 -10.07 15.78 -6.66
C SER A 96 -11.22 15.69 -5.67
N SER A 97 -11.79 16.85 -5.36
CA SER A 97 -13.05 17.03 -4.62
C SER A 97 -14.17 16.11 -5.13
N HIS A 98 -14.13 15.75 -6.42
CA HIS A 98 -15.06 14.85 -7.06
C HIS A 98 -15.07 13.41 -6.53
N GLN A 99 -14.12 12.99 -5.68
CA GLN A 99 -14.14 11.67 -5.05
C GLN A 99 -15.31 11.53 -4.04
N VAL A 100 -15.81 12.62 -3.45
CA VAL A 100 -16.88 12.58 -2.44
C VAL A 100 -18.27 12.27 -3.02
N ARG A 101 -18.47 12.51 -4.32
CA ARG A 101 -19.79 12.60 -4.97
C ARG A 101 -20.73 11.43 -4.67
N SER A 102 -20.21 10.21 -4.71
CA SER A 102 -21.00 9.00 -4.54
C SER A 102 -21.46 8.83 -3.09
N ILE A 103 -20.64 9.27 -2.12
CA ILE A 103 -20.98 9.24 -0.69
C ILE A 103 -21.98 10.36 -0.38
N ALA A 104 -21.72 11.59 -0.82
CA ALA A 104 -22.59 12.74 -0.58
C ALA A 104 -23.99 12.56 -1.20
N SER A 105 -24.04 12.04 -2.44
CA SER A 105 -25.30 11.67 -3.09
C SER A 105 -26.05 10.58 -2.32
N SER A 106 -25.33 9.57 -1.80
CA SER A 106 -25.94 8.52 -0.99
C SER A 106 -26.56 9.07 0.30
N ALA A 107 -25.85 9.96 0.99
CA ALA A 107 -26.35 10.56 2.22
C ALA A 107 -27.63 11.36 1.97
N THR A 108 -27.63 12.18 0.92
CA THR A 108 -28.80 12.98 0.53
C THR A 108 -30.00 12.11 0.21
N ARG A 109 -29.81 11.06 -0.62
CA ARG A 109 -30.88 10.15 -1.05
C ARG A 109 -31.30 9.11 -0.01
N GLN A 110 -30.58 8.98 1.11
CA GLN A 110 -31.04 8.22 2.28
C GLN A 110 -31.84 9.11 3.24
N TYR A 111 -31.39 10.36 3.42
CA TYR A 111 -32.09 11.33 4.26
C TYR A 111 -33.46 11.69 3.70
N PHE A 112 -33.53 11.96 2.40
CA PHE A 112 -34.77 12.24 1.69
C PHE A 112 -35.28 10.96 0.99
N SER A 113 -36.58 10.67 1.10
CA SER A 113 -37.22 9.56 0.37
C SER A 113 -37.57 9.93 -1.08
N SER A 114 -37.89 11.21 -1.28
CA SER A 114 -38.04 11.87 -2.57
C SER A 114 -37.59 13.32 -2.41
N PRO A 115 -37.38 14.10 -3.49
CA PRO A 115 -36.97 15.50 -3.40
C PRO A 115 -37.71 16.29 -2.31
N HIS A 116 -36.95 16.79 -1.33
CA HIS A 116 -37.42 17.56 -0.17
C HIS A 116 -38.35 16.83 0.82
N VAL A 117 -38.63 15.53 0.65
CA VAL A 117 -39.43 14.74 1.59
C VAL A 117 -38.52 13.90 2.46
N VAL A 118 -38.47 14.20 3.77
CA VAL A 118 -37.64 13.46 4.73
C VAL A 118 -38.11 12.00 4.78
N SER A 119 -37.18 11.05 4.84
CA SER A 119 -37.55 9.64 4.94
C SER A 119 -38.06 9.32 6.35
N ALA A 120 -39.04 8.42 6.47
CA ALA A 120 -39.64 8.02 7.75
C ALA A 120 -38.60 7.55 8.80
N SER A 121 -37.46 7.02 8.32
CA SER A 121 -36.34 6.59 9.17
C SER A 121 -35.65 7.74 9.92
N PHE A 122 -35.77 8.97 9.41
CA PHE A 122 -35.20 10.18 10.00
C PHE A 122 -36.26 11.11 10.60
N GLU A 123 -37.51 11.09 10.13
CA GLU A 123 -38.61 11.87 10.73
C GLU A 123 -38.88 11.50 12.20
N SER A 124 -38.82 10.20 12.50
CA SER A 124 -39.15 9.64 13.83
C SER A 124 -37.99 9.68 14.84
N ARG A 125 -36.78 10.05 14.41
CA ARG A 125 -35.57 10.05 15.25
C ARG A 125 -35.17 11.48 15.64
N SER A 126 -34.35 11.62 16.68
CA SER A 126 -33.66 12.88 17.03
C SER A 126 -32.70 13.40 15.94
N LEU A 127 -32.49 12.61 14.88
CA LEU A 127 -31.70 12.89 13.68
C LEU A 127 -32.45 13.80 12.70
N LYS A 128 -32.49 15.10 13.00
CA LYS A 128 -33.35 16.08 12.30
C LYS A 128 -32.68 16.87 11.18
N LYS A 129 -31.42 16.58 10.82
CA LYS A 129 -30.65 17.44 9.90
C LYS A 129 -29.92 16.65 8.81
N PRO A 130 -30.01 17.09 7.53
CA PRO A 130 -29.14 16.60 6.47
C PRO A 130 -27.69 17.05 6.68
N LEU A 131 -26.79 16.50 5.87
CA LEU A 131 -25.36 16.81 5.89
C LEU A 131 -24.97 17.72 4.72
N ASP A 132 -24.16 18.72 5.00
CA ASP A 132 -23.49 19.55 4.00
C ASP A 132 -22.07 19.02 3.77
N PHE A 133 -21.83 18.39 2.61
CA PHE A 133 -20.53 17.86 2.24
C PHE A 133 -19.66 18.93 1.57
N PHE A 134 -18.70 19.44 2.33
CA PHE A 134 -17.59 20.22 1.78
C PHE A 134 -16.48 19.29 1.32
N ALA A 135 -15.75 19.68 0.28
CA ALA A 135 -14.61 18.96 -0.23
C ALA A 135 -13.49 19.93 -0.59
N VAL A 136 -12.30 19.71 -0.04
CA VAL A 136 -11.10 20.44 -0.48
C VAL A 136 -10.65 19.91 -1.83
N GLU A 137 -10.12 20.80 -2.66
CA GLU A 137 -9.53 20.50 -3.96
C GLU A 137 -8.07 20.95 -3.94
N PHE A 138 -7.16 19.98 -4.09
CA PHE A 138 -5.72 20.20 -4.03
C PHE A 138 -5.06 20.25 -5.41
N ASN A 139 -5.83 20.55 -6.46
CA ASN A 139 -5.38 20.51 -7.85
C ASN A 139 -4.76 19.18 -8.26
N GLU A 140 -5.25 18.08 -7.68
CA GLU A 140 -4.71 16.74 -7.89
C GLU A 140 -3.18 16.68 -7.67
N ASP A 141 -2.68 17.38 -6.65
CA ASP A 141 -1.29 17.34 -6.24
C ASP A 141 -0.86 15.93 -5.78
N LEU A 142 0.40 15.59 -6.04
CA LEU A 142 1.00 14.27 -5.77
C LEU A 142 1.53 14.15 -4.32
N SER A 143 0.64 14.21 -3.33
CA SER A 143 0.99 14.22 -1.90
C SER A 143 1.66 12.96 -1.36
N ALA A 144 1.53 11.81 -2.03
CA ALA A 144 2.18 10.56 -1.60
C ALA A 144 3.71 10.61 -1.73
N PHE A 145 4.24 11.46 -2.61
CA PHE A 145 5.66 11.47 -2.97
C PHE A 145 6.46 12.64 -2.40
N HIS A 146 5.79 13.62 -1.78
CA HIS A 146 6.43 14.88 -1.38
C HIS A 146 5.89 15.43 -0.05
N GLY A 147 6.78 15.57 0.94
CA GLY A 147 6.42 15.99 2.29
C GLY A 147 5.85 17.41 2.39
N SER A 148 6.48 18.40 1.75
CA SER A 148 6.01 19.79 1.84
C SER A 148 4.63 19.99 1.18
N THR A 149 4.31 19.20 0.15
CA THR A 149 2.95 19.20 -0.44
C THR A 149 1.94 18.74 0.61
N LEU A 150 2.24 17.66 1.34
CA LEU A 150 1.36 17.15 2.38
C LEU A 150 1.19 18.14 3.54
N GLU A 151 2.27 18.82 3.96
CA GLU A 151 2.22 19.91 4.96
C GLU A 151 1.33 21.08 4.51
N SER A 152 1.42 21.47 3.23
CA SER A 152 0.56 22.51 2.65
C SER A 152 -0.92 22.10 2.64
N GLN A 153 -1.21 20.83 2.33
CA GLN A 153 -2.58 20.28 2.38
C GLN A 153 -3.13 20.31 3.81
N ILE A 154 -2.31 19.96 4.82
CA ILE A 154 -2.69 20.04 6.24
C ILE A 154 -3.00 21.48 6.64
N ALA A 155 -2.13 22.43 6.32
CA ALA A 155 -2.30 23.84 6.65
C ALA A 155 -3.57 24.44 6.02
N TYR A 156 -3.82 24.18 4.74
CA TYR A 156 -5.03 24.64 4.05
C TYR A 156 -6.30 24.04 4.65
N THR A 157 -6.30 22.74 4.93
CA THR A 157 -7.45 22.02 5.49
C THR A 157 -7.79 22.51 6.90
N SER A 158 -6.79 22.80 7.73
CA SER A 158 -7.00 23.38 9.06
C SER A 158 -7.74 24.73 8.99
N GLN A 159 -7.35 25.59 8.05
CA GLN A 159 -8.06 26.86 7.81
C GLN A 159 -9.45 26.65 7.23
N ALA A 160 -9.62 25.66 6.33
CA ALA A 160 -10.92 25.32 5.76
C ALA A 160 -11.92 24.88 6.84
N ILE A 161 -11.49 24.12 7.85
CA ILE A 161 -12.35 23.76 8.99
C ILE A 161 -12.82 25.00 9.74
N SER A 162 -11.91 25.93 10.03
CA SER A 162 -12.26 27.16 10.74
C SER A 162 -13.24 28.04 9.94
N TYR A 163 -13.05 28.13 8.62
CA TYR A 163 -13.99 28.80 7.72
C TYR A 163 -15.35 28.09 7.71
N ILE A 164 -15.40 26.77 7.49
CA ILE A 164 -16.65 26.01 7.43
C ILE A 164 -17.44 26.21 8.71
N LEU A 165 -16.82 26.04 9.88
CA LEU A 165 -17.50 26.19 11.17
C LEU A 165 -18.02 27.62 11.43
N SER A 166 -17.40 28.65 10.82
CA SER A 166 -17.92 30.03 10.90
C SER A 166 -19.29 30.21 10.22
N LEU A 167 -19.64 29.31 9.29
CA LEU A 167 -20.94 29.31 8.61
C LEU A 167 -22.07 28.69 9.47
N TYR A 168 -21.72 28.05 10.59
CA TYR A 168 -22.65 27.32 11.47
C TYR A 168 -22.76 27.99 12.85
N PRO A 169 -23.77 27.63 13.66
CA PRO A 169 -23.85 28.08 15.05
C PRO A 169 -22.59 27.72 15.86
N PRO A 170 -22.20 28.55 16.84
CA PRO A 170 -21.09 28.23 17.75
C PRO A 170 -21.28 26.89 18.46
N GLY A 171 -20.18 26.15 18.66
CA GLY A 171 -20.20 24.80 19.24
C GLY A 171 -20.55 23.68 18.26
N THR A 172 -20.80 23.99 16.98
CA THR A 172 -20.92 22.96 15.93
C THR A 172 -19.58 22.25 15.72
N THR A 173 -19.61 20.92 15.71
CA THR A 173 -18.45 20.07 15.38
C THR A 173 -18.57 19.51 13.95
N ILE A 174 -17.44 19.16 13.32
CA ILE A 174 -17.37 18.66 11.94
C ILE A 174 -16.92 17.19 11.87
N ILE A 175 -17.55 16.42 10.98
CA ILE A 175 -17.07 15.07 10.62
C ILE A 175 -16.02 15.21 9.51
N ILE A 176 -14.88 14.54 9.63
CA ILE A 176 -13.87 14.50 8.57
C ILE A 176 -13.87 13.13 7.89
N MET A 177 -13.87 13.14 6.56
CA MET A 177 -13.68 11.96 5.73
C MET A 177 -12.40 12.11 4.92
N GLY A 178 -11.50 11.13 5.00
CA GLY A 178 -10.25 11.14 4.24
C GLY A 178 -10.11 9.90 3.38
N HIS A 179 -9.73 10.09 2.11
CA HIS A 179 -9.42 8.98 1.21
C HIS A 179 -7.92 8.94 0.93
N SER A 180 -7.28 7.76 1.01
CA SER A 180 -5.85 7.58 0.72
C SER A 180 -4.99 8.56 1.55
N MET A 181 -4.07 9.31 0.94
CA MET A 181 -3.29 10.35 1.63
C MET A 181 -4.16 11.46 2.27
N GLY A 182 -5.40 11.67 1.83
CA GLY A 182 -6.34 12.58 2.47
C GLY A 182 -6.74 12.14 3.89
N GLY A 183 -6.68 10.84 4.18
CA GLY A 183 -6.83 10.35 5.55
C GLY A 183 -5.63 10.66 6.45
N ILE A 184 -4.42 10.74 5.88
CA ILE A 184 -3.23 11.22 6.61
C ILE A 184 -3.33 12.71 6.91
N VAL A 185 -3.85 13.51 5.96
CA VAL A 185 -4.18 14.91 6.21
C VAL A 185 -5.24 15.02 7.31
N ALA A 186 -6.30 14.21 7.25
CA ALA A 186 -7.37 14.19 8.25
C ALA A 186 -6.86 13.92 9.67
N THR A 187 -6.04 12.89 9.86
CA THR A 187 -5.50 12.51 11.17
C THR A 187 -4.44 13.47 11.67
N SER A 188 -3.73 14.17 10.78
CA SER A 188 -2.76 15.22 11.14
C SER A 188 -3.39 16.48 11.74
N LEU A 189 -4.72 16.58 11.72
CA LEU A 189 -5.48 17.67 12.33
C LEU A 189 -5.82 17.40 13.81
N LEU A 190 -5.46 16.22 14.33
CA LEU A 190 -5.62 15.86 15.74
C LEU A 190 -4.40 16.31 16.57
N PRO A 191 -4.60 16.62 17.87
CA PRO A 191 -5.86 16.66 18.60
C PRO A 191 -6.70 17.91 18.25
N SER A 192 -8.03 17.78 18.26
CA SER A 192 -8.95 18.90 17.97
C SER A 192 -10.34 18.69 18.56
N ASP A 193 -10.84 19.69 19.29
CA ASP A 193 -12.20 19.73 19.86
C ASP A 193 -13.28 20.03 18.81
N LYS A 194 -12.88 20.55 17.65
CA LYS A 194 -13.75 20.87 16.52
C LYS A 194 -14.20 19.64 15.75
N ILE A 195 -13.48 18.52 15.86
CA ILE A 195 -13.70 17.30 15.07
C ILE A 195 -14.57 16.32 15.86
N SER A 196 -15.69 15.89 15.29
CA SER A 196 -16.62 14.98 15.95
C SER A 196 -16.27 13.50 15.79
N ALA A 197 -15.78 13.13 14.61
CA ALA A 197 -15.34 11.80 14.23
C ALA A 197 -14.54 11.88 12.93
N ILE A 198 -13.68 10.89 12.70
CA ILE A 198 -12.94 10.72 11.44
C ILE A 198 -13.29 9.36 10.81
N ILE A 199 -13.60 9.37 9.52
CA ILE A 199 -13.75 8.15 8.71
C ILE A 199 -12.69 8.18 7.62
N THR A 200 -11.70 7.30 7.71
CA THR A 200 -10.66 7.16 6.69
C THR A 200 -10.93 5.96 5.79
N MET A 201 -10.59 6.08 4.52
CA MET A 201 -10.85 5.09 3.48
C MET A 201 -9.56 4.82 2.69
N SER A 202 -9.15 3.55 2.58
CA SER A 202 -7.87 3.13 1.95
C SER A 202 -6.67 3.98 2.38
N THR A 203 -6.64 4.38 3.65
CA THR A 203 -5.62 5.30 4.17
C THR A 203 -4.44 4.52 4.74
N PRO A 204 -3.21 4.74 4.26
CA PRO A 204 -2.03 4.03 4.73
C PRO A 204 -1.55 4.60 6.08
N HIS A 205 -2.14 4.20 7.21
CA HIS A 205 -1.79 4.68 8.55
C HIS A 205 -0.45 4.15 9.10
N ALA A 206 -0.10 2.90 8.81
CA ALA A 206 1.08 2.27 9.42
C ALA A 206 2.38 2.54 8.64
N LEU A 207 2.32 2.53 7.31
CA LEU A 207 3.48 2.68 6.44
C LEU A 207 3.13 3.51 5.20
N PRO A 208 3.92 4.56 4.85
CA PRO A 208 3.63 5.37 3.67
C PRO A 208 3.85 4.57 2.37
N PRO A 209 3.01 4.79 1.35
CA PRO A 209 3.08 4.05 0.08
C PRO A 209 4.35 4.36 -0.71
N ALA A 210 4.91 5.56 -0.53
CA ALA A 210 6.16 5.97 -1.13
C ALA A 210 7.09 6.59 -0.06
N ARG A 211 8.32 6.09 0.00
CA ARG A 211 9.28 6.37 1.06
C ARG A 211 10.49 7.15 0.54
N PHE A 212 10.26 8.08 -0.38
CA PHE A 212 11.32 8.85 -1.06
C PHE A 212 11.65 10.18 -0.37
N ASP A 213 10.91 10.55 0.68
CA ASP A 213 11.09 11.80 1.41
C ASP A 213 11.13 11.53 2.93
N SER A 214 12.21 11.96 3.58
CA SER A 214 12.37 11.79 5.04
C SER A 214 11.34 12.57 5.86
N ARG A 215 10.71 13.62 5.29
CA ARG A 215 9.65 14.39 5.96
C ARG A 215 8.39 13.55 6.17
N ILE A 216 8.04 12.70 5.20
CA ILE A 216 6.88 11.79 5.29
C ILE A 216 7.09 10.79 6.42
N ASP A 217 8.28 10.16 6.50
CA ASP A 217 8.61 9.23 7.59
C ASP A 217 8.47 9.89 8.98
N ARG A 218 8.91 11.16 9.12
CA ARG A 218 8.80 11.91 10.40
C ARG A 218 7.35 12.24 10.75
N LEU A 219 6.52 12.60 9.76
CA LEU A 219 5.10 12.85 9.97
C LEU A 219 4.40 11.58 10.48
N TYR A 220 4.66 10.44 9.85
CA TYR A 220 4.08 9.15 10.24
C TYR A 220 4.45 8.73 11.66
N ALA A 221 5.70 8.92 12.07
CA ALA A 221 6.13 8.64 13.43
C ALA A 221 5.33 9.46 14.47
N ARG A 222 5.16 10.76 14.23
CA ARG A 222 4.35 11.64 15.08
C ARG A 222 2.87 11.26 15.10
N LEU A 223 2.34 10.85 13.94
CA LEU A 223 0.94 10.43 13.83
C LEU A 223 0.65 9.17 14.62
N GLN A 224 1.56 8.20 14.67
CA GLN A 224 1.36 7.01 15.49
C GLN A 224 1.17 7.37 16.97
N GLU A 225 2.02 8.23 17.52
CA GLU A 225 1.90 8.71 18.92
C GLU A 225 0.57 9.45 19.15
N THR A 226 0.16 10.30 18.20
CA THR A 226 -1.08 11.08 18.30
C THR A 226 -2.31 10.16 18.26
N LEU A 227 -2.32 9.20 17.35
CA LEU A 227 -3.41 8.24 17.16
C LEU A 227 -3.52 7.21 18.29
N GLU A 228 -2.49 7.03 19.11
CA GLU A 228 -2.58 6.17 20.30
C GLU A 228 -3.26 6.90 21.48
N ALA A 229 -3.10 8.23 21.57
CA ALA A 229 -3.56 9.03 22.71
C ALA A 229 -4.90 9.75 22.49
N ASP A 230 -5.18 10.23 21.27
CA ASP A 230 -6.34 11.10 21.01
C ASP A 230 -7.69 10.35 21.13
N PRO A 231 -8.69 10.92 21.84
CA PRO A 231 -9.97 10.25 22.10
C PRO A 231 -10.98 10.35 20.94
N THR A 232 -10.70 11.09 19.87
CA THR A 232 -11.63 11.29 18.75
C THR A 232 -11.98 9.94 18.10
N PRO A 233 -13.28 9.60 17.96
CA PRO A 233 -13.70 8.37 17.28
C PRO A 233 -13.14 8.31 15.86
N LEU A 234 -12.46 7.21 15.54
CA LEU A 234 -11.80 7.00 14.25
C LEU A 234 -12.07 5.60 13.72
N VAL A 235 -12.59 5.53 12.50
CA VAL A 235 -12.75 4.28 11.74
C VAL A 235 -11.91 4.33 10.47
N SER A 236 -11.09 3.31 10.24
CA SER A 236 -10.38 3.10 8.97
C SER A 236 -11.02 1.96 8.20
N ILE A 237 -11.49 2.25 6.98
CA ILE A 237 -12.05 1.27 6.05
C ILE A 237 -10.98 0.90 5.01
N CYS A 238 -10.64 -0.37 4.91
CA CYS A 238 -9.55 -0.89 4.09
C CYS A 238 -10.08 -1.79 2.97
N GLY A 239 -9.56 -1.62 1.75
CA GLY A 239 -9.99 -2.42 0.58
C GLY A 239 -9.52 -3.88 0.58
N GLY A 240 -8.56 -4.21 1.47
CA GLY A 240 -7.96 -5.54 1.55
C GLY A 240 -7.05 -5.82 0.36
N ALA A 241 -6.89 -7.10 0.03
CA ALA A 241 -5.96 -7.55 -1.01
C ALA A 241 -6.28 -7.05 -2.44
N THR A 242 -7.49 -6.52 -2.67
CA THR A 242 -7.90 -5.89 -3.94
C THR A 242 -7.27 -4.51 -4.13
N ASP A 243 -6.92 -3.81 -3.04
CA ASP A 243 -6.19 -2.55 -3.12
C ASP A 243 -4.71 -2.81 -3.43
N MET A 244 -4.36 -2.69 -4.70
CA MET A 244 -2.99 -2.87 -5.18
C MET A 244 -2.11 -1.61 -5.00
N MET A 245 -2.69 -0.47 -4.63
CA MET A 245 -1.95 0.77 -4.38
C MET A 245 -1.50 0.85 -2.92
N ILE A 246 -2.39 0.51 -2.00
CA ILE A 246 -2.14 0.50 -0.56
C ILE A 246 -2.18 -0.93 -0.04
N PRO A 247 -1.02 -1.49 0.39
CA PRO A 247 -0.98 -2.78 1.06
C PRO A 247 -1.96 -2.88 2.24
N SER A 248 -2.70 -3.98 2.35
CA SER A 248 -3.67 -4.26 3.44
C SER A 248 -3.13 -3.90 4.82
N GLU A 249 -1.93 -4.37 5.11
CA GLU A 249 -1.22 -4.19 6.36
C GLU A 249 -0.87 -2.73 6.68
N SER A 250 -0.76 -1.87 5.66
CA SER A 250 -0.46 -0.44 5.83
C SER A 250 -1.69 0.36 6.24
N CYS A 251 -2.90 -0.17 6.04
CA CYS A 251 -4.16 0.53 6.30
C CYS A 251 -4.64 0.42 7.78
N ILE A 252 -3.99 -0.44 8.56
CA ILE A 252 -4.36 -0.77 9.93
C ILE A 252 -4.00 0.38 10.88
N LEU A 253 -4.94 0.73 11.77
CA LEU A 253 -4.73 1.73 12.82
C LEU A 253 -3.91 1.18 13.99
N PRO A 254 -3.17 2.04 14.73
CA PRO A 254 -2.50 1.61 15.95
C PRO A 254 -3.52 1.14 16.99
N ARG A 255 -3.14 0.11 17.77
CA ARG A 255 -3.97 -0.42 18.84
C ARG A 255 -3.96 0.53 20.03
N THR A 256 -5.13 0.77 20.62
CA THR A 256 -5.25 1.57 21.84
C THR A 256 -5.57 0.69 23.04
N PRO A 257 -4.87 0.83 24.17
CA PRO A 257 -5.20 0.11 25.41
C PRO A 257 -6.43 0.70 26.14
N ASN A 258 -6.82 1.93 25.81
CA ASN A 258 -7.94 2.65 26.42
C ASN A 258 -9.27 2.37 25.70
N ASP A 259 -10.40 2.72 26.35
CA ASP A 259 -11.78 2.66 25.82
C ASP A 259 -12.07 3.71 24.71
N ILE A 260 -11.07 3.98 23.86
CA ILE A 260 -11.18 4.90 22.73
C ILE A 260 -11.76 4.13 21.54
N PHE A 261 -12.76 4.71 20.89
CA PHE A 261 -13.34 4.11 19.70
C PHE A 261 -12.42 4.25 18.49
N ARG A 262 -11.55 3.25 18.31
CA ARG A 262 -10.62 3.11 17.20
C ARG A 262 -10.78 1.74 16.55
N ARG A 263 -11.11 1.71 15.26
CA ARG A 263 -11.44 0.47 14.52
C ARG A 263 -10.87 0.48 13.11
N THR A 264 -10.20 -0.59 12.72
CA THR A 264 -9.96 -0.90 11.29
C THR A 264 -11.01 -1.90 10.84
N ILE A 265 -11.54 -1.74 9.64
CA ILE A 265 -12.53 -2.62 9.04
C ILE A 265 -12.15 -2.86 7.60
N PHE A 266 -12.02 -4.13 7.22
CA PHE A 266 -11.80 -4.50 5.83
C PHE A 266 -13.14 -4.67 5.10
N THR A 267 -13.24 -4.22 3.85
CA THR A 267 -14.50 -4.28 3.08
C THR A 267 -14.97 -5.71 2.79
N SER A 268 -14.05 -6.67 2.81
CA SER A 268 -14.31 -8.11 2.77
C SER A 268 -15.03 -8.62 4.02
N ALA A 269 -14.77 -8.00 5.18
CA ALA A 269 -15.37 -8.31 6.47
C ALA A 269 -16.60 -7.44 6.80
N LEU A 270 -16.67 -6.23 6.24
CA LEU A 270 -17.75 -5.27 6.45
C LEU A 270 -19.09 -5.95 6.17
N GLU A 271 -19.90 -6.10 7.22
CA GLU A 271 -21.23 -6.70 7.14
C GLU A 271 -22.02 -6.00 6.03
N GLY A 272 -22.79 -6.73 5.22
CA GLY A 272 -23.55 -6.20 4.08
C GLY A 272 -22.75 -5.68 2.89
N ALA A 273 -21.41 -5.70 2.94
CA ALA A 273 -20.57 -5.45 1.77
C ALA A 273 -19.89 -6.73 1.27
N TRP A 274 -19.14 -7.41 2.15
CA TRP A 274 -18.48 -8.69 1.89
C TRP A 274 -17.73 -8.76 0.55
N THR A 275 -17.05 -7.68 0.18
CA THR A 275 -16.37 -7.56 -1.10
C THR A 275 -14.98 -6.97 -0.94
N GLY A 276 -14.01 -7.52 -1.66
CA GLY A 276 -12.76 -6.82 -1.90
C GLY A 276 -13.03 -5.54 -2.71
N VAL A 277 -12.31 -4.46 -2.42
CA VAL A 277 -12.51 -3.16 -3.07
C VAL A 277 -11.18 -2.55 -3.46
N GLY A 278 -11.02 -2.22 -4.75
CA GLY A 278 -9.85 -1.53 -5.25
C GLY A 278 -9.70 -0.11 -4.69
N HIS A 279 -8.51 0.48 -4.88
CA HIS A 279 -8.18 1.79 -4.30
C HIS A 279 -9.17 2.89 -4.70
N ARG A 280 -9.57 2.94 -5.98
CA ARG A 280 -10.46 4.00 -6.49
C ARG A 280 -11.92 3.68 -6.20
N GLU A 281 -12.24 2.40 -6.22
CA GLU A 281 -13.54 1.79 -5.98
C GLU A 281 -14.04 2.11 -4.58
N MET A 282 -13.13 2.28 -3.61
CA MET A 282 -13.43 2.58 -2.21
C MET A 282 -14.45 3.71 -2.01
N VAL A 283 -14.40 4.76 -2.84
CA VAL A 283 -15.28 5.93 -2.68
C VAL A 283 -16.59 5.85 -3.48
N TRP A 284 -16.74 4.90 -4.40
CA TRP A 284 -17.94 4.80 -5.26
C TRP A 284 -18.64 3.45 -5.24
N CYS A 285 -17.99 2.39 -4.74
CA CYS A 285 -18.55 1.06 -4.56
C CYS A 285 -19.83 1.17 -3.74
N HIS A 286 -20.96 0.78 -4.32
CA HIS A 286 -22.26 1.04 -3.72
C HIS A 286 -22.40 0.44 -2.32
N GLN A 287 -21.94 -0.79 -2.14
CA GLN A 287 -21.99 -1.54 -0.89
C GLN A 287 -21.26 -0.82 0.26
N VAL A 288 -20.11 -0.20 -0.03
CA VAL A 288 -19.31 0.52 0.97
C VAL A 288 -19.83 1.94 1.18
N ARG A 289 -19.99 2.72 0.10
CA ARG A 289 -20.39 4.13 0.19
C ARG A 289 -21.73 4.31 0.91
N TRP A 290 -22.66 3.37 0.73
CA TRP A 290 -24.00 3.46 1.30
C TRP A 290 -23.92 3.41 2.83
N ARG A 291 -23.06 2.55 3.36
CA ARG A 291 -22.78 2.41 4.80
C ARG A 291 -22.03 3.60 5.37
N VAL A 292 -21.01 4.08 4.65
CA VAL A 292 -20.26 5.30 5.06
C VAL A 292 -21.20 6.50 5.17
N ALA A 293 -22.08 6.69 4.18
CA ALA A 293 -23.07 7.75 4.19
C ALA A 293 -24.07 7.59 5.35
N ARG A 294 -24.56 6.37 5.59
CA ARG A 294 -25.49 6.08 6.68
C ARG A 294 -24.86 6.32 8.06
N ALA A 295 -23.61 5.89 8.24
CA ALA A 295 -22.83 6.12 9.45
C ALA A 295 -22.66 7.63 9.70
N ALA A 296 -22.30 8.41 8.67
CA ALA A 296 -22.11 9.85 8.80
C ALA A 296 -23.40 10.58 9.19
N LEU A 297 -24.55 10.19 8.61
CA LEU A 297 -25.85 10.75 8.97
C LEU A 297 -26.17 10.52 10.45
N GLU A 298 -25.99 9.28 10.92
CA GLU A 298 -26.28 8.93 12.32
C GLU A 298 -25.28 9.55 13.30
N VAL A 299 -23.99 9.64 12.95
CA VAL A 299 -22.97 10.32 13.77
C VAL A 299 -23.23 11.83 13.88
N GLY A 300 -23.65 12.48 12.79
CA GLY A 300 -23.90 13.91 12.76
C GLY A 300 -24.97 14.35 13.76
N GLY A 301 -26.02 13.54 13.93
CA GLY A 301 -27.10 13.84 14.88
C GLY A 301 -26.75 13.66 16.36
N GLU A 302 -25.57 13.12 16.67
CA GLU A 302 -25.18 12.77 18.04
C GLU A 302 -24.21 13.78 18.66
N ASN A 303 -24.45 14.12 19.93
CA ASN A 303 -23.64 15.08 20.69
C ASN A 303 -22.67 14.42 21.68
N ASN A 304 -22.78 13.11 21.89
CA ASN A 304 -21.92 12.35 22.81
C ASN A 304 -20.97 11.44 22.03
N VAL A 305 -19.69 11.47 22.38
CA VAL A 305 -18.62 10.62 21.82
C VAL A 305 -19.01 9.13 21.85
N THR A 306 -19.60 8.64 22.94
CA THR A 306 -20.04 7.24 23.06
C THR A 306 -21.19 6.90 22.11
N LEU A 307 -22.13 7.83 21.90
CA LEU A 307 -23.24 7.62 20.95
C LEU A 307 -22.75 7.66 19.50
N ARG A 308 -21.78 8.52 19.19
CA ARG A 308 -21.09 8.53 17.89
C ARG A 308 -20.36 7.21 17.64
N ALA A 309 -19.66 6.68 18.64
CA ALA A 309 -19.03 5.37 18.57
C ALA A 309 -20.04 4.24 18.31
N VAL A 310 -21.20 4.26 18.97
CA VAL A 310 -22.30 3.30 18.73
C VAL A 310 -22.85 3.41 17.30
N ALA A 311 -23.03 4.63 16.79
CA ALA A 311 -23.49 4.84 15.41
C ALA A 311 -22.46 4.33 14.38
N LEU A 312 -21.17 4.57 14.61
CA LEU A 312 -20.09 4.03 13.78
C LEU A 312 -20.07 2.50 13.82
N ASP A 313 -20.09 1.88 15.01
CA ASP A 313 -20.08 0.43 15.19
C ASP A 313 -21.29 -0.25 14.54
N LYS A 314 -22.46 0.39 14.57
CA LYS A 314 -23.67 -0.16 13.96
C LYS A 314 -23.54 -0.33 12.44
N TRP A 315 -23.04 0.69 11.74
CA TRP A 315 -23.03 0.73 10.28
C TRP A 315 -21.71 0.26 9.66
N LEU A 316 -20.62 0.41 10.40
CA LEU A 316 -19.26 0.03 10.03
C LEU A 316 -18.79 -1.02 11.06
N ARG A 317 -19.28 -2.25 10.94
CA ARG A 317 -18.85 -3.42 11.73
C ARG A 317 -18.40 -4.56 10.82
N ASP A 318 -17.49 -5.35 11.34
CA ASP A 318 -16.93 -6.55 10.72
C ASP A 318 -17.40 -7.85 11.39
N GLY A 319 -18.14 -7.74 12.49
CA GLY A 319 -18.66 -8.86 13.26
C GLY A 319 -17.64 -9.60 14.13
N HIS A 320 -16.41 -9.11 14.28
CA HIS A 320 -15.39 -9.74 15.15
C HIS A 320 -15.56 -9.38 16.63
N ARG A 321 -16.32 -8.32 16.92
CA ARG A 321 -16.66 -7.89 18.29
C ARG A 321 -18.17 -7.85 18.47
N LEU A 322 -18.60 -8.06 19.70
CA LEU A 322 -20.01 -7.89 20.06
C LEU A 322 -20.41 -6.41 19.91
N PRO A 323 -21.67 -6.11 19.55
CA PRO A 323 -22.19 -4.75 19.47
C PRO A 323 -21.97 -3.97 20.78
N VAL A 324 -21.60 -2.69 20.70
CA VAL A 324 -21.28 -1.83 21.86
C VAL A 324 -22.42 -1.74 22.90
N LYS A 325 -23.69 -1.90 22.48
CA LYS A 325 -24.89 -1.92 23.36
C LYS A 325 -25.49 -3.32 23.54
N PHE A 326 -24.68 -4.37 23.54
CA PHE A 326 -25.19 -5.70 23.88
C PHE A 326 -25.35 -5.83 25.40
N SER A 327 -26.55 -5.57 25.91
CA SER A 327 -26.96 -5.89 27.28
C SER A 327 -28.01 -6.99 27.24
N VAL A 328 -27.75 -8.10 27.93
CA VAL A 328 -28.75 -9.13 28.16
C VAL A 328 -29.63 -8.67 29.32
N ASP A 329 -30.94 -8.59 29.11
CA ASP A 329 -31.89 -8.45 30.22
C ASP A 329 -31.78 -9.71 31.11
N GLU A 330 -31.22 -9.56 32.30
CA GLU A 330 -31.04 -10.68 33.26
C GLU A 330 -32.36 -11.15 33.90
N HIS A 331 -33.49 -10.55 33.54
CA HIS A 331 -34.79 -10.93 34.06
C HIS A 331 -35.18 -12.33 33.52
N GLY A 332 -35.37 -13.28 34.44
CA GLY A 332 -35.84 -14.62 34.10
C GLY A 332 -37.22 -14.58 33.44
N LEU A 333 -37.35 -15.24 32.29
CA LEU A 333 -38.59 -15.47 31.56
C LEU A 333 -39.16 -16.82 31.98
N GLU A 334 -40.37 -16.84 32.53
CA GLU A 334 -41.09 -18.08 32.78
C GLU A 334 -41.88 -18.47 31.54
N VAL A 335 -41.59 -19.66 30.97
CA VAL A 335 -42.25 -20.17 29.77
C VAL A 335 -43.20 -21.30 30.14
N SER A 336 -44.48 -21.16 29.79
CA SER A 336 -45.52 -22.14 30.14
C SER A 336 -45.51 -23.37 29.22
N SER A 337 -46.01 -24.52 29.69
CA SER A 337 -46.06 -25.78 28.93
C SER A 337 -46.80 -25.74 27.58
N ARG A 338 -47.65 -24.75 27.33
CA ARG A 338 -48.34 -24.58 26.04
C ARG A 338 -47.48 -23.85 24.99
N ASP A 339 -46.44 -23.17 25.43
CA ASP A 339 -45.66 -22.23 24.61
C ASP A 339 -44.29 -22.81 24.20
N PHE A 340 -43.94 -24.02 24.65
CA PHE A 340 -42.69 -24.69 24.28
C PHE A 340 -42.85 -26.05 23.60
N SER A 341 -41.82 -26.44 22.84
CA SER A 341 -41.71 -27.74 22.15
C SER A 341 -40.32 -28.32 22.40
N ALA A 342 -40.22 -29.46 23.06
CA ALA A 342 -38.94 -30.14 23.25
C ALA A 342 -38.57 -30.98 22.01
N LEU A 343 -37.33 -30.85 21.54
CA LEU A 343 -36.77 -31.63 20.44
C LEU A 343 -36.09 -32.91 20.98
N PRO A 344 -36.07 -34.01 20.21
CA PRO A 344 -35.30 -35.20 20.57
C PRO A 344 -33.78 -34.92 20.63
N SER A 345 -33.08 -35.68 21.47
CA SER A 345 -31.62 -35.61 21.58
C SER A 345 -30.92 -35.86 20.24
N GLY A 346 -29.92 -35.03 19.93
CA GLY A 346 -29.15 -35.11 18.67
C GLY A 346 -29.84 -34.48 17.46
N THR A 347 -31.07 -33.99 17.58
CA THR A 347 -31.77 -33.35 16.44
C THR A 347 -31.46 -31.86 16.35
N LYS A 348 -31.29 -31.36 15.11
CA LYS A 348 -31.20 -29.93 14.81
C LYS A 348 -32.59 -29.33 14.59
N LEU A 349 -32.80 -28.10 15.05
CA LEU A 349 -33.99 -27.32 14.74
C LEU A 349 -33.89 -26.80 13.31
N VAL A 350 -34.86 -27.14 12.48
CA VAL A 350 -35.02 -26.60 11.12
C VAL A 350 -36.43 -26.04 10.97
N LEU A 351 -36.54 -24.71 10.92
CA LEU A 351 -37.81 -24.02 10.67
C LEU A 351 -37.74 -23.31 9.33
N GLN A 352 -38.46 -23.85 8.35
CA GLN A 352 -38.69 -23.20 7.08
C GLN A 352 -40.02 -22.45 7.14
N ARG A 353 -40.02 -21.15 6.88
CA ARG A 353 -41.22 -20.28 6.91
C ARG A 353 -41.97 -20.34 8.25
N PRO A 354 -41.37 -19.83 9.35
CA PRO A 354 -42.01 -19.86 10.67
C PRO A 354 -43.31 -19.03 10.65
N THR A 355 -44.43 -19.61 11.10
CA THR A 355 -45.77 -18.99 11.11
C THR A 355 -46.40 -18.87 12.49
N SER A 356 -45.86 -19.55 13.50
CA SER A 356 -46.33 -19.48 14.89
C SER A 356 -45.19 -19.11 15.82
N SER A 357 -45.47 -18.22 16.77
CA SER A 357 -44.51 -17.87 17.82
C SER A 357 -44.47 -19.00 18.85
N LYS A 358 -43.30 -19.59 19.06
CA LYS A 358 -43.10 -20.76 19.93
C LYS A 358 -41.66 -20.83 20.42
N THR A 359 -41.45 -21.41 21.59
CA THR A 359 -40.11 -21.72 22.12
C THR A 359 -39.74 -23.17 21.83
N TYR A 360 -38.58 -23.41 21.25
CA TYR A 360 -38.08 -24.77 20.97
C TYR A 360 -36.95 -25.10 21.93
N LEU A 361 -37.07 -26.19 22.69
CA LEU A 361 -36.07 -26.62 23.67
C LEU A 361 -35.18 -27.70 23.06
N LEU A 362 -33.87 -27.44 22.97
CA LEU A 362 -32.86 -28.39 22.57
C LEU A 362 -32.20 -29.00 23.82
N PRO A 363 -32.18 -30.35 23.96
CA PRO A 363 -31.54 -31.01 25.10
C PRO A 363 -30.02 -30.89 25.04
N VAL A 364 -29.41 -30.53 26.17
CA VAL A 364 -27.95 -30.55 26.35
C VAL A 364 -27.54 -31.94 26.83
N LEU A 365 -26.54 -32.56 26.20
CA LEU A 365 -26.10 -33.92 26.55
C LEU A 365 -25.11 -33.90 27.72
N GLU A 366 -25.42 -34.59 28.81
CA GLU A 366 -24.66 -34.57 30.08
C GLU A 366 -23.22 -35.14 29.95
N ASP A 367 -23.00 -36.14 29.09
CA ASP A 367 -21.72 -36.86 28.94
C ASP A 367 -20.79 -36.29 27.85
N SER A 368 -21.10 -35.14 27.25
CA SER A 368 -20.38 -34.62 26.10
C SER A 368 -19.23 -33.64 26.45
N PRO A 369 -18.13 -33.59 25.64
CA PRO A 369 -17.16 -32.50 25.69
C PRO A 369 -17.85 -31.14 25.42
N LYS A 370 -17.15 -30.01 25.66
CA LYS A 370 -17.70 -28.65 25.46
C LYS A 370 -18.55 -28.57 24.18
N GLN A 371 -19.85 -28.31 24.33
CA GLN A 371 -20.79 -28.16 23.22
C GLN A 371 -20.89 -26.68 22.87
N LYS A 372 -21.01 -26.40 21.57
CA LYS A 372 -21.21 -25.07 21.02
C LYS A 372 -22.56 -25.04 20.31
N ILE A 373 -23.41 -24.10 20.70
CA ILE A 373 -24.68 -23.84 20.01
C ILE A 373 -24.39 -22.88 18.86
N THR A 374 -24.81 -23.26 17.66
CA THR A 374 -24.82 -22.39 16.48
C THR A 374 -26.27 -22.13 16.12
N VAL A 375 -26.63 -20.87 15.89
CA VAL A 375 -27.97 -20.45 15.43
C VAL A 375 -27.81 -19.55 14.22
N LEU A 376 -28.56 -19.85 13.16
CA LEU A 376 -28.57 -19.13 11.90
C LEU A 376 -30.00 -18.67 11.60
N VAL A 377 -30.17 -17.37 11.35
CA VAL A 377 -31.48 -16.77 11.06
C VAL A 377 -31.40 -15.98 9.77
N SER A 378 -32.17 -16.38 8.75
CA SER A 378 -32.28 -15.64 7.49
C SER A 378 -33.47 -14.71 7.50
N ARG A 379 -33.29 -13.48 7.01
CA ARG A 379 -34.28 -12.39 6.93
C ARG A 379 -34.88 -11.92 8.26
N GLY A 380 -34.63 -12.61 9.38
CA GLY A 380 -35.01 -12.18 10.73
C GLY A 380 -33.88 -11.53 11.51
N ALA A 381 -34.12 -11.23 12.78
CA ALA A 381 -33.16 -10.59 13.67
C ALA A 381 -32.85 -11.46 14.91
N ILE A 382 -31.58 -11.40 15.34
CA ILE A 382 -31.19 -11.72 16.72
C ILE A 382 -30.72 -10.40 17.32
N PRO A 383 -31.59 -9.67 18.05
CA PRO A 383 -31.30 -8.32 18.47
C PRO A 383 -29.95 -8.19 19.22
N PRO A 384 -29.17 -7.12 18.94
CA PRO A 384 -29.49 -5.98 18.08
C PRO A 384 -29.09 -6.17 16.60
N VAL A 385 -28.63 -7.36 16.18
CA VAL A 385 -28.15 -7.62 14.81
C VAL A 385 -29.29 -8.11 13.92
N SER A 386 -29.41 -7.48 12.76
CA SER A 386 -30.40 -7.83 11.74
C SER A 386 -29.91 -7.44 10.35
N PRO A 387 -30.45 -8.05 9.28
CA PRO A 387 -30.37 -7.49 7.93
C PRO A 387 -31.00 -6.08 7.87
N GLU A 388 -30.65 -5.28 6.87
CA GLU A 388 -31.21 -3.93 6.67
C GLU A 388 -32.73 -3.95 6.55
N HIS A 389 -33.27 -4.83 5.69
CA HIS A 389 -34.71 -5.05 5.54
C HIS A 389 -35.14 -6.35 6.21
N ALA A 390 -34.95 -6.42 7.53
CA ALA A 390 -35.42 -7.56 8.32
C ALA A 390 -36.95 -7.67 8.29
N SER A 391 -37.45 -8.90 8.24
CA SER A 391 -38.86 -9.23 8.46
C SER A 391 -39.20 -9.05 9.94
N SER A 392 -40.47 -9.28 10.30
CA SER A 392 -40.89 -9.18 11.69
C SER A 392 -40.27 -10.27 12.59
N LEU A 393 -39.70 -11.33 12.01
CA LEU A 393 -39.11 -12.48 12.69
C LEU A 393 -38.01 -12.07 13.69
N ARG A 394 -38.23 -12.40 14.96
CA ARG A 394 -37.24 -12.21 16.04
C ARG A 394 -36.91 -13.53 16.70
N VAL A 395 -35.62 -13.76 16.92
CA VAL A 395 -35.12 -14.97 17.60
C VAL A 395 -34.33 -14.58 18.82
N SER A 396 -34.66 -15.18 19.96
CA SER A 396 -33.93 -15.03 21.23
C SER A 396 -33.42 -16.39 21.70
N ILE A 397 -32.16 -16.43 22.12
CA ILE A 397 -31.50 -17.65 22.61
C ILE A 397 -31.50 -17.61 24.12
N LEU A 398 -32.07 -18.63 24.73
CA LEU A 398 -32.30 -18.73 26.16
C LEU A 398 -31.65 -19.99 26.72
N SER A 399 -31.17 -19.89 27.94
CA SER A 399 -30.77 -20.99 28.79
C SER A 399 -31.89 -21.30 29.76
N CYS A 400 -32.41 -22.52 29.70
CA CYS A 400 -33.65 -22.92 30.34
C CYS A 400 -33.40 -24.08 31.31
N THR A 401 -33.98 -24.00 32.52
CA THR A 401 -33.89 -25.05 33.56
C THR A 401 -35.28 -25.47 33.99
N ASP A 402 -35.49 -26.78 34.14
CA ASP A 402 -36.78 -27.33 34.55
C ASP A 402 -37.15 -26.91 35.97
N THR A 403 -38.38 -26.42 36.13
CA THR A 403 -38.99 -26.11 37.43
C THR A 403 -40.23 -26.96 37.59
N LEU A 404 -40.13 -28.03 38.40
CA LEU A 404 -41.26 -28.82 38.93
C LEU A 404 -42.51 -28.86 38.01
N SER A 405 -42.34 -29.49 36.84
CA SER A 405 -43.39 -30.14 36.04
C SER A 405 -44.36 -29.31 35.18
N ALA A 406 -44.40 -27.97 35.25
CA ALA A 406 -45.39 -27.18 34.47
C ALA A 406 -44.87 -25.93 33.74
N SER A 407 -43.75 -25.37 34.14
CA SER A 407 -43.10 -24.21 33.52
C SER A 407 -41.59 -24.39 33.50
N VAL A 408 -40.92 -23.68 32.60
CA VAL A 408 -39.46 -23.67 32.48
C VAL A 408 -38.97 -22.25 32.71
N GLN A 409 -38.01 -22.10 33.62
CA GLN A 409 -37.39 -20.81 33.86
C GLN A 409 -36.21 -20.63 32.88
N CYS A 410 -36.25 -19.55 32.10
CA CYS A 410 -35.31 -19.27 31.04
C CYS A 410 -34.62 -17.92 31.24
N THR A 411 -33.31 -17.86 31.00
CA THR A 411 -32.51 -16.63 31.04
C THR A 411 -31.80 -16.45 29.70
N PRO A 412 -31.64 -15.24 29.15
CA PRO A 412 -31.02 -15.11 27.83
C PRO A 412 -29.52 -15.42 27.86
N LEU A 413 -29.03 -16.05 26.80
CA LEU A 413 -27.65 -16.52 26.72
C LEU A 413 -26.77 -15.50 26.00
N GLN A 414 -25.59 -15.21 26.56
CA GLN A 414 -24.63 -14.30 25.93
C GLN A 414 -23.90 -14.99 24.74
N PRO A 415 -23.85 -14.34 23.56
CA PRO A 415 -23.07 -14.80 22.42
C PRO A 415 -21.57 -14.58 22.64
N GLU A 416 -20.74 -15.49 22.14
CA GLU A 416 -19.35 -15.20 21.83
C GLU A 416 -19.21 -14.58 20.44
N THR A 417 -20.06 -15.00 19.50
CA THR A 417 -20.15 -14.43 18.15
C THR A 417 -21.59 -14.06 17.86
N LEU A 418 -21.82 -12.80 17.48
CA LEU A 418 -23.10 -12.32 16.97
C LEU A 418 -22.82 -11.39 15.79
N LYS A 419 -23.05 -11.87 14.57
CA LYS A 419 -22.72 -11.13 13.34
C LYS A 419 -23.60 -11.51 12.16
N LEU A 420 -23.59 -10.66 11.14
CA LEU A 420 -24.23 -10.96 9.85
C LEU A 420 -23.22 -11.63 8.90
N ILE A 421 -23.59 -12.75 8.29
CA ILE A 421 -22.80 -13.45 7.26
C ILE A 421 -23.55 -13.47 5.91
N PRO A 422 -22.85 -13.51 4.76
CA PRO A 422 -23.51 -13.61 3.47
C PRO A 422 -24.19 -14.96 3.28
N ASN A 423 -25.21 -15.00 2.42
CA ASN A 423 -25.81 -16.22 1.91
C ASN A 423 -25.62 -16.29 0.38
N PRO A 424 -24.46 -16.74 -0.13
CA PRO A 424 -24.18 -16.73 -1.56
C PRO A 424 -25.14 -17.59 -2.37
N ILE A 425 -25.56 -17.09 -3.54
CA ILE A 425 -26.40 -17.82 -4.48
C ILE A 425 -25.63 -19.05 -5.00
N PRO A 426 -26.14 -20.28 -4.84
CA PRO A 426 -25.50 -21.49 -5.32
C PRO A 426 -25.15 -21.41 -6.83
N GLY A 427 -23.95 -21.85 -7.21
CA GLY A 427 -23.49 -21.88 -8.60
C GLY A 427 -23.07 -20.52 -9.18
N ARG A 428 -23.28 -19.41 -8.47
CA ARG A 428 -22.74 -18.08 -8.84
C ARG A 428 -21.43 -17.81 -8.09
N SER A 429 -20.59 -16.98 -8.68
CA SER A 429 -19.39 -16.48 -7.99
C SER A 429 -19.77 -15.48 -6.89
N PHE A 430 -19.04 -15.49 -5.79
CA PHE A 430 -19.21 -14.54 -4.69
C PHE A 430 -17.93 -13.72 -4.46
N PRO A 431 -18.05 -12.40 -4.16
CA PRO A 431 -19.23 -11.58 -4.45
C PRO A 431 -19.55 -11.60 -5.95
N VAL A 432 -20.82 -11.32 -6.30
CA VAL A 432 -21.25 -11.30 -7.70
C VAL A 432 -20.62 -10.08 -8.39
N PRO A 433 -19.86 -10.24 -9.49
CA PRO A 433 -19.25 -9.11 -10.19
C PRO A 433 -20.28 -8.05 -10.60
N GLN A 434 -20.00 -6.78 -10.35
CA GLN A 434 -20.84 -5.60 -10.69
C GLN A 434 -22.24 -5.54 -10.03
N GLU A 435 -22.70 -6.60 -9.38
CA GLU A 435 -23.97 -6.64 -8.63
C GLU A 435 -23.73 -6.56 -7.12
N GLY A 436 -22.71 -7.27 -6.64
CA GLY A 436 -22.30 -7.38 -5.25
C GLY A 436 -23.18 -8.32 -4.43
N SER A 437 -23.30 -8.01 -3.14
CA SER A 437 -24.19 -8.71 -2.21
C SER A 437 -25.36 -7.81 -1.83
N ASP A 438 -26.54 -8.40 -1.61
CA ASP A 438 -27.65 -7.74 -0.93
C ASP A 438 -27.61 -8.12 0.55
N GLU A 439 -27.43 -7.12 1.42
CA GLU A 439 -27.42 -7.32 2.86
C GLU A 439 -28.74 -7.93 3.38
N SER A 440 -29.86 -7.64 2.72
CA SER A 440 -31.19 -8.12 3.11
C SER A 440 -31.28 -9.65 3.03
N GLU A 441 -30.37 -10.28 2.29
CA GLU A 441 -30.23 -11.74 2.14
C GLU A 441 -29.24 -12.35 3.15
N GLY A 442 -28.60 -11.51 3.98
CA GLY A 442 -27.69 -11.93 5.03
C GLY A 442 -28.34 -12.84 6.07
N VAL A 443 -27.52 -13.69 6.68
CA VAL A 443 -27.92 -14.62 7.74
C VAL A 443 -27.28 -14.16 9.04
N VAL A 444 -28.07 -13.99 10.08
CA VAL A 444 -27.58 -13.66 11.42
C VAL A 444 -27.02 -14.94 12.05
N LEU A 445 -25.72 -14.93 12.36
CA LEU A 445 -24.99 -15.99 13.03
C LEU A 445 -24.87 -15.65 14.52
N PHE A 446 -25.35 -16.55 15.37
CA PHE A 446 -25.13 -16.54 16.81
C PHE A 446 -24.39 -17.81 17.21
N GLU A 447 -23.34 -17.65 18.01
CA GLU A 447 -22.61 -18.78 18.58
C GLU A 447 -22.16 -18.52 20.02
N THR A 448 -22.20 -19.55 20.85
CA THR A 448 -21.66 -19.53 22.21
C THR A 448 -21.46 -20.95 22.75
N TYR A 449 -20.61 -21.12 23.76
CA TYR A 449 -20.49 -22.39 24.46
C TYR A 449 -21.62 -22.59 25.46
N VAL A 450 -22.12 -23.82 25.50
CA VAL A 450 -23.17 -24.19 26.44
C VAL A 450 -22.56 -24.45 27.83
N PRO A 451 -23.07 -23.83 28.91
CA PRO A 451 -22.65 -24.12 30.28
C PRO A 451 -22.88 -25.59 30.66
N ARG A 452 -22.02 -26.17 31.51
CA ARG A 452 -22.15 -27.56 31.99
C ARG A 452 -23.01 -27.61 33.26
N ILE A 453 -24.33 -27.57 33.11
CA ILE A 453 -25.28 -27.73 34.21
C ILE A 453 -26.23 -28.89 33.90
N SER A 454 -26.44 -29.80 34.85
CA SER A 454 -27.34 -30.96 34.72
C SER A 454 -28.80 -30.53 34.55
N GLY A 455 -29.55 -31.17 33.64
CA GLY A 455 -30.96 -30.86 33.41
C GLY A 455 -31.24 -29.54 32.66
N GLN A 456 -30.25 -28.99 31.96
CA GLN A 456 -30.36 -27.73 31.23
C GLN A 456 -30.82 -27.93 29.77
N TRP A 457 -31.65 -27.02 29.28
CA TRP A 457 -32.14 -26.94 27.90
C TRP A 457 -31.70 -25.62 27.27
N ILE A 458 -31.44 -25.64 25.96
CA ILE A 458 -31.30 -24.39 25.19
C ILE A 458 -32.64 -24.07 24.52
N GLY A 459 -33.25 -22.98 24.95
CA GLY A 459 -34.49 -22.47 24.38
C GLY A 459 -34.23 -21.53 23.21
N ILE A 460 -34.79 -21.85 22.04
CA ILE A 460 -34.84 -20.96 20.89
C ILE A 460 -36.25 -20.39 20.81
N LYS A 461 -36.42 -19.15 21.29
CA LYS A 461 -37.69 -18.44 21.24
C LYS A 461 -37.82 -17.75 19.89
N VAL A 462 -38.85 -18.11 19.13
CA VAL A 462 -39.18 -17.50 17.84
C VAL A 462 -40.45 -16.67 18.02
N ASP A 463 -40.35 -15.36 17.82
CA ASP A 463 -41.43 -14.39 17.98
C ASP A 463 -41.71 -13.64 16.68
N HIS A 464 -42.91 -13.05 16.57
CA HIS A 464 -43.30 -12.14 15.49
C HIS A 464 -43.14 -12.74 14.10
N THR A 465 -43.71 -13.92 13.90
CA THR A 465 -43.58 -14.73 12.69
C THR A 465 -44.53 -14.29 11.58
N ASP A 466 -44.00 -13.97 10.40
CA ASP A 466 -44.75 -13.59 9.19
C ASP A 466 -44.62 -14.59 8.02
N GLY A 467 -44.06 -15.77 8.27
CA GLY A 467 -43.81 -16.80 7.25
C GLY A 467 -42.61 -16.52 6.35
N GLN A 468 -41.87 -15.44 6.55
CA GLN A 468 -40.65 -15.12 5.80
C GLN A 468 -39.41 -15.65 6.51
N GLY A 469 -38.39 -16.05 5.73
CA GLY A 469 -37.11 -16.50 6.26
C GLY A 469 -37.09 -17.94 6.79
N TRP A 470 -36.00 -18.28 7.47
CA TRP A 470 -35.77 -19.59 8.07
C TRP A 470 -34.89 -19.48 9.32
N VAL A 471 -35.03 -20.43 10.23
CA VAL A 471 -34.23 -20.55 11.46
C VAL A 471 -33.62 -21.95 11.51
N LEU A 472 -32.31 -22.00 11.72
CA LEU A 472 -31.54 -23.22 11.96
C LEU A 472 -30.85 -23.11 13.31
N ALA A 473 -30.98 -24.12 14.17
CA ALA A 473 -30.23 -24.19 15.41
C ALA A 473 -29.76 -25.62 15.66
N GLY A 474 -28.53 -25.78 16.12
CA GLY A 474 -27.93 -27.09 16.32
C GLY A 474 -26.78 -27.06 17.31
N LEU A 475 -26.73 -28.07 18.17
CA LEU A 475 -25.64 -28.29 19.11
C LEU A 475 -24.55 -29.09 18.42
N THR A 476 -23.32 -28.60 18.49
CA THR A 476 -22.16 -29.23 17.86
C THR A 476 -21.07 -29.46 18.89
N HIS A 477 -20.34 -30.56 18.77
CA HIS A 477 -19.14 -30.78 19.57
C HIS A 477 -18.01 -29.95 18.99
N ASP A 478 -17.53 -28.98 19.74
CA ASP A 478 -16.46 -28.11 19.27
C ASP A 478 -15.10 -28.79 19.51
N LYS A 479 -14.69 -29.59 18.52
CA LYS A 479 -13.34 -30.16 18.44
C LYS A 479 -12.66 -29.57 17.20
N PRO A 480 -11.88 -28.48 17.34
CA PRO A 480 -11.16 -27.91 16.21
C PRO A 480 -10.21 -28.95 15.62
N ILE A 481 -10.20 -29.05 14.30
CA ILE A 481 -9.34 -29.96 13.56
C ILE A 481 -8.00 -29.27 13.42
N VAL A 482 -7.05 -29.69 14.24
CA VAL A 482 -5.69 -29.13 14.25
C VAL A 482 -4.79 -29.99 13.38
N SER A 483 -4.24 -29.40 12.32
CA SER A 483 -3.23 -30.05 11.49
C SER A 483 -1.85 -29.42 11.74
N THR A 484 -0.87 -30.23 12.14
CA THR A 484 0.49 -29.77 12.44
C THR A 484 1.37 -29.59 11.20
N THR A 485 0.79 -29.68 10.00
CA THR A 485 1.47 -29.46 8.72
C THR A 485 2.18 -28.11 8.68
N SER A 486 3.46 -28.13 8.33
CA SER A 486 4.27 -26.92 8.18
C SER A 486 4.25 -26.40 6.75
N THR A 487 4.50 -25.10 6.58
CA THR A 487 4.61 -24.51 5.22
C THR A 487 5.66 -25.20 4.36
N PHE A 488 6.76 -25.65 4.96
CA PHE A 488 7.80 -26.40 4.26
C PHE A 488 7.31 -27.74 3.71
N SER A 489 6.42 -28.44 4.42
CA SER A 489 5.88 -29.71 3.95
C SER A 489 5.00 -29.56 2.70
N LEU A 490 4.34 -28.40 2.54
CA LEU A 490 3.55 -28.08 1.34
C LEU A 490 4.39 -27.78 0.09
N LEU A 491 5.72 -27.65 0.23
CA LEU A 491 6.63 -27.55 -0.92
C LEU A 491 6.71 -28.88 -1.70
N MET A 492 6.49 -30.00 -1.03
CA MET A 492 6.60 -31.35 -1.61
C MET A 492 5.30 -31.83 -2.26
N GLY A 493 4.18 -31.16 -1.99
CA GLY A 493 2.88 -31.52 -2.55
C GLY A 493 1.69 -30.98 -1.71
N PRO A 494 0.47 -31.12 -2.22
CA PRO A 494 -0.74 -30.74 -1.47
C PRO A 494 -0.95 -31.63 -0.24
N LEU A 495 -1.51 -31.06 0.82
CA LEU A 495 -2.01 -31.82 1.96
C LEU A 495 -3.51 -32.07 1.77
N SER A 496 -3.89 -33.33 1.80
CA SER A 496 -5.27 -33.78 1.86
C SER A 496 -5.81 -33.79 3.30
N VAL A 497 -6.93 -33.11 3.55
CA VAL A 497 -7.59 -33.03 4.86
C VAL A 497 -9.01 -33.59 4.76
N LEU A 498 -9.38 -34.45 5.72
CA LEU A 498 -10.73 -35.01 5.82
C LEU A 498 -11.63 -34.07 6.63
N VAL A 499 -12.86 -33.87 6.14
CA VAL A 499 -13.92 -33.16 6.84
C VAL A 499 -14.66 -34.18 7.71
N PRO A 500 -14.76 -34.01 9.04
CA PRO A 500 -15.38 -34.99 9.93
C PRO A 500 -16.85 -35.24 9.58
N GLU A 501 -17.29 -36.48 9.76
CA GLU A 501 -18.68 -36.88 9.47
C GLU A 501 -19.71 -36.40 10.52
N HIS A 502 -19.25 -35.84 11.66
CA HIS A 502 -20.09 -35.46 12.80
C HIS A 502 -21.24 -34.50 12.44
N GLU A 503 -22.39 -34.62 13.11
CA GLU A 503 -23.70 -33.96 12.87
C GLU A 503 -23.72 -32.41 12.98
N GLY A 504 -22.57 -31.73 12.95
CA GLY A 504 -22.47 -30.30 13.19
C GLY A 504 -22.79 -29.38 12.01
N MET A 505 -23.25 -28.16 12.31
CA MET A 505 -23.47 -27.06 11.35
C MET A 505 -22.19 -26.26 11.06
N SER A 506 -21.14 -26.44 11.86
CA SER A 506 -19.85 -25.78 11.72
C SER A 506 -18.68 -26.75 11.91
N ALA A 507 -17.63 -26.59 11.12
CA ALA A 507 -16.35 -27.31 11.30
C ALA A 507 -15.18 -26.33 11.23
N SER A 508 -14.37 -26.27 12.29
CA SER A 508 -13.23 -25.35 12.41
C SER A 508 -11.92 -26.07 12.16
N PHE A 509 -11.07 -25.49 11.30
CA PHE A 509 -9.75 -26.00 10.93
C PHE A 509 -8.68 -25.00 11.35
N THR A 510 -7.64 -25.52 12.01
CA THR A 510 -6.52 -24.71 12.52
C THR A 510 -5.19 -25.31 12.08
N PHE A 511 -4.37 -24.49 11.42
CA PHE A 511 -3.04 -24.87 10.95
C PHE A 511 -1.98 -23.97 11.62
N PRO A 512 -1.50 -24.33 12.81
CA PRO A 512 -0.58 -23.49 13.60
C PRO A 512 0.81 -23.35 12.97
N ASN A 513 1.25 -24.32 12.17
CA ASN A 513 2.59 -24.33 11.56
C ASN A 513 2.61 -23.79 10.11
N LEU A 514 1.46 -23.31 9.60
CA LEU A 514 1.39 -22.57 8.35
C LEU A 514 1.71 -21.09 8.58
N LEU A 515 2.60 -20.56 7.76
CA LEU A 515 3.14 -19.21 7.89
C LEU A 515 2.04 -18.20 7.56
N SER A 516 1.56 -17.49 8.59
CA SER A 516 0.59 -16.42 8.44
C SER A 516 1.28 -15.09 8.10
N ASN A 517 1.74 -14.96 6.86
CA ASN A 517 2.46 -13.79 6.37
C ASN A 517 1.86 -13.27 5.04
N ALA A 518 1.89 -11.95 4.84
CA ALA A 518 1.45 -11.23 3.63
C ALA A 518 2.10 -11.71 2.33
N LEU A 519 3.22 -12.40 2.42
CA LEU A 519 4.01 -12.91 1.30
C LEU A 519 3.67 -14.34 0.90
N VAL A 520 2.75 -15.03 1.58
CA VAL A 520 2.37 -16.42 1.28
C VAL A 520 0.86 -16.54 1.11
N VAL A 521 0.44 -17.25 0.07
CA VAL A 521 -0.98 -17.51 -0.21
C VAL A 521 -1.19 -19.01 -0.34
N TYR A 522 -2.18 -19.53 0.38
CA TYR A 522 -2.60 -20.91 0.30
C TYR A 522 -3.84 -21.04 -0.59
N ARG A 523 -4.00 -22.19 -1.24
CA ARG A 523 -5.17 -22.53 -2.04
C ARG A 523 -5.86 -23.74 -1.46
N VAL A 524 -7.19 -23.67 -1.37
CA VAL A 524 -8.06 -24.80 -1.03
C VAL A 524 -8.74 -25.33 -2.29
N VAL A 525 -8.70 -26.65 -2.48
CA VAL A 525 -9.34 -27.34 -3.59
C VAL A 525 -10.22 -28.47 -3.05
N PRO A 526 -11.56 -28.40 -3.18
CA PRO A 526 -12.43 -29.52 -2.84
C PRO A 526 -12.21 -30.69 -3.81
N GLU A 527 -12.34 -31.93 -3.33
CA GLU A 527 -12.13 -33.14 -4.14
C GLU A 527 -13.12 -33.27 -5.31
N ARG A 528 -14.39 -32.87 -5.12
CA ARG A 528 -15.42 -32.85 -6.17
C ARG A 528 -15.74 -31.42 -6.62
N TYR A 529 -15.70 -31.19 -7.93
CA TYR A 529 -15.81 -29.86 -8.55
C TYR A 529 -17.25 -29.37 -8.80
N LEU A 530 -18.23 -30.27 -8.92
CA LEU A 530 -19.64 -29.94 -9.19
C LEU A 530 -20.49 -30.46 -8.03
N MET A 531 -21.00 -29.56 -7.19
CA MET A 531 -21.83 -29.92 -6.03
C MET A 531 -23.33 -29.88 -6.37
N SER A 532 -23.79 -30.72 -7.30
CA SER A 532 -25.16 -30.67 -7.83
C SER A 532 -26.24 -30.95 -6.78
N SER A 533 -25.95 -31.76 -5.75
CA SER A 533 -26.92 -32.04 -4.68
C SER A 533 -27.00 -30.94 -3.60
N CYS A 534 -26.10 -29.95 -3.65
CA CYS A 534 -26.05 -28.83 -2.70
C CYS A 534 -26.77 -27.56 -3.18
N LEU A 535 -27.54 -27.61 -4.27
CA LEU A 535 -28.19 -26.41 -4.82
C LEU A 535 -29.42 -25.97 -4.00
N ASP A 536 -30.14 -26.92 -3.38
CA ASP A 536 -31.41 -26.68 -2.70
C ASP A 536 -31.29 -26.57 -1.16
N VAL A 537 -30.08 -26.50 -0.63
CA VAL A 537 -29.84 -26.40 0.82
C VAL A 537 -30.01 -24.97 1.32
N LEU A 538 -30.42 -24.81 2.58
CA LEU A 538 -30.70 -23.49 3.17
C LEU A 538 -29.45 -22.60 3.26
N LEU A 539 -28.30 -23.20 3.59
CA LEU A 539 -26.99 -22.55 3.58
C LEU A 539 -25.94 -23.50 3.00
N PRO A 540 -25.51 -23.30 1.73
CA PRO A 540 -24.44 -24.08 1.13
C PRO A 540 -23.13 -23.95 1.94
N PRO A 541 -22.23 -24.95 1.88
CA PRO A 541 -20.96 -24.89 2.59
C PRO A 541 -20.17 -23.62 2.25
N LEU A 542 -20.02 -22.76 3.26
CA LEU A 542 -19.39 -21.46 3.19
C LEU A 542 -18.11 -21.48 4.03
N VAL A 543 -16.96 -21.32 3.37
CA VAL A 543 -15.68 -21.13 4.06
C VAL A 543 -15.60 -19.70 4.52
N ILE A 544 -15.39 -19.52 5.83
CA ILE A 544 -15.12 -18.23 6.47
C ILE A 544 -13.66 -18.26 6.93
N HIS A 545 -12.83 -17.46 6.27
CA HIS A 545 -11.40 -17.38 6.57
C HIS A 545 -11.05 -16.02 7.16
N ALA A 546 -10.47 -16.01 8.36
CA ALA A 546 -9.95 -14.80 8.98
C ALA A 546 -8.49 -14.58 8.55
N SER A 547 -8.27 -13.61 7.66
CA SER A 547 -6.94 -13.24 7.13
C SER A 547 -6.13 -12.38 8.11
N HIS A 548 -6.85 -11.67 8.97
CA HIS A 548 -6.41 -10.87 10.11
C HIS A 548 -7.59 -10.78 11.09
N PRO A 549 -7.43 -10.50 12.40
CA PRO A 549 -8.58 -10.40 13.31
C PRO A 549 -9.55 -9.23 13.06
N GLU A 550 -9.26 -8.41 12.05
CA GLU A 550 -10.12 -7.34 11.55
C GLU A 550 -10.55 -7.60 10.08
N GLU A 551 -10.14 -8.73 9.48
CA GLU A 551 -10.44 -9.13 8.09
C GLU A 551 -10.94 -10.57 7.99
N THR A 552 -12.13 -10.75 7.42
CA THR A 552 -12.72 -12.04 7.08
C THR A 552 -13.04 -12.09 5.59
N HIS A 553 -12.79 -13.23 4.95
CA HIS A 553 -13.22 -13.54 3.59
C HIS A 553 -14.19 -14.72 3.59
N TYR A 554 -15.11 -14.70 2.62
CA TYR A 554 -16.19 -15.67 2.48
C TYR A 554 -16.09 -16.35 1.12
N PHE A 555 -15.96 -17.68 1.11
CA PHE A 555 -15.83 -18.46 -0.13
C PHE A 555 -16.88 -19.57 -0.19
N PRO A 556 -17.84 -19.51 -1.14
CA PRO A 556 -18.75 -20.62 -1.37
C PRO A 556 -17.98 -21.81 -1.96
N LEU A 557 -18.19 -23.00 -1.41
CA LEU A 557 -17.58 -24.24 -1.94
C LEU A 557 -18.33 -24.78 -3.16
N ALA A 558 -19.64 -24.53 -3.26
CA ALA A 558 -20.48 -24.86 -4.40
C ALA A 558 -20.17 -23.93 -5.59
N ARG A 559 -19.14 -24.29 -6.37
CA ARG A 559 -18.49 -23.43 -7.36
C ARG A 559 -19.26 -23.27 -8.68
N GLY A 560 -19.12 -22.09 -9.29
CA GLY A 560 -19.10 -21.91 -10.75
C GLY A 560 -17.68 -22.13 -11.32
N PRO A 561 -17.51 -22.28 -12.65
CA PRO A 561 -16.20 -22.56 -13.26
C PRO A 561 -15.17 -21.43 -13.01
N ASN A 562 -13.88 -21.78 -12.85
CA ASN A 562 -12.67 -20.93 -12.85
C ASN A 562 -12.21 -20.11 -11.61
N ARG A 563 -12.91 -19.99 -10.46
CA ARG A 563 -12.40 -19.14 -9.33
C ARG A 563 -11.65 -19.88 -8.23
N ARG A 564 -10.35 -19.64 -8.03
CA ARG A 564 -9.54 -20.22 -6.92
C ARG A 564 -10.02 -19.75 -5.54
N ILE A 565 -10.04 -20.65 -4.55
CA ILE A 565 -10.26 -20.29 -3.14
C ILE A 565 -8.87 -20.02 -2.55
N LEU A 566 -8.55 -18.76 -2.35
CA LEU A 566 -7.22 -18.30 -1.94
C LEU A 566 -7.26 -17.78 -0.49
N LEU A 567 -6.61 -18.50 0.40
CA LEU A 567 -6.44 -18.14 1.80
C LEU A 567 -5.15 -17.33 1.93
N HIS A 568 -5.28 -16.01 1.95
CA HIS A 568 -4.16 -15.10 2.19
C HIS A 568 -4.25 -14.53 3.61
N THR A 569 -3.12 -14.20 4.19
CA THR A 569 -3.06 -13.53 5.50
C THR A 569 -2.23 -12.27 5.37
N HIS A 570 -2.36 -11.35 6.32
CA HIS A 570 -1.49 -10.18 6.38
C HIS A 570 -1.13 -9.79 7.81
N LEU A 571 -1.10 -10.79 8.70
CA LEU A 571 -0.65 -10.66 10.10
C LEU A 571 0.79 -10.12 10.16
N ALA A 572 1.70 -10.80 9.47
CA ALA A 572 3.09 -10.36 9.29
C ALA A 572 3.31 -9.78 7.89
N ALA A 573 4.06 -8.68 7.80
CA ALA A 573 4.40 -8.07 6.52
C ALA A 573 5.74 -7.31 6.59
N PRO A 574 6.43 -7.12 5.45
CA PRO A 574 7.68 -6.36 5.42
C PRO A 574 7.55 -4.96 6.00
N TYR A 575 8.46 -4.61 6.91
CA TYR A 575 8.61 -3.27 7.49
C TYR A 575 7.47 -2.78 8.40
N ILE A 576 6.67 -3.70 8.94
CA ILE A 576 5.60 -3.41 9.88
C ILE A 576 5.88 -4.15 11.19
N ASP A 577 5.82 -3.41 12.30
CA ASP A 577 6.24 -3.87 13.62
C ASP A 577 5.52 -5.15 14.08
N PRO A 578 6.27 -6.21 14.44
CA PRO A 578 5.72 -7.47 14.87
C PRO A 578 5.08 -7.46 16.27
N ALA A 579 5.34 -6.47 17.12
CA ALA A 579 4.76 -6.37 18.47
C ALA A 579 3.22 -6.28 18.49
N ARG A 580 2.60 -6.13 17.32
CA ARG A 580 1.13 -6.11 17.10
C ARG A 580 0.56 -7.44 16.57
N HIS A 581 1.27 -8.56 16.64
CA HIS A 581 0.78 -9.84 16.10
C HIS A 581 -0.21 -10.55 17.03
N TYR A 582 -1.30 -11.03 16.43
CA TYR A 582 -2.14 -12.07 17.00
C TYR A 582 -1.47 -13.44 16.80
N PRO A 583 -1.81 -14.48 17.59
CA PRO A 583 -1.25 -15.82 17.40
C PRO A 583 -1.29 -16.24 15.92
N SER A 584 -0.14 -16.67 15.40
CA SER A 584 0.07 -16.99 13.99
C SER A 584 -0.47 -18.38 13.66
N ALA A 585 -1.78 -18.46 13.38
CA ALA A 585 -2.37 -19.69 12.88
C ALA A 585 -3.29 -19.37 11.70
N LEU A 586 -3.14 -20.15 10.61
CA LEU A 586 -4.09 -20.10 9.53
C LEU A 586 -5.35 -20.83 9.99
N ASN A 587 -6.45 -20.08 10.14
CA ASN A 587 -7.73 -20.59 10.61
C ASN A 587 -8.82 -20.34 9.57
N PHE A 588 -9.68 -21.32 9.38
CA PHE A 588 -10.95 -21.10 8.71
C PHE A 588 -12.02 -22.05 9.27
N THR A 589 -13.26 -21.59 9.22
CA THR A 589 -14.43 -22.36 9.64
C THR A 589 -15.36 -22.54 8.45
N ILE A 590 -15.91 -23.73 8.31
CA ILE A 590 -16.92 -24.04 7.31
C ILE A 590 -18.28 -24.05 7.99
N TYR A 591 -19.20 -23.22 7.52
CA TYR A 591 -20.60 -23.22 7.95
C TYR A 591 -21.48 -23.84 6.87
N SER A 592 -22.46 -24.65 7.27
CA SER A 592 -23.45 -25.23 6.36
C SER A 592 -24.74 -25.57 7.11
N SER A 593 -25.84 -25.71 6.38
CA SER A 593 -27.10 -26.22 6.95
C SER A 593 -27.04 -27.72 7.33
N GLY A 594 -26.02 -28.45 6.87
CA GLY A 594 -25.69 -29.79 7.35
C GLY A 594 -26.60 -30.90 6.82
N GLU A 595 -27.09 -30.80 5.58
CA GLU A 595 -27.85 -31.85 4.89
C GLU A 595 -26.92 -33.02 4.49
N PRO A 596 -27.35 -34.29 4.65
CA PRO A 596 -26.49 -35.46 4.41
C PRO A 596 -25.95 -35.58 2.98
N ASP A 597 -26.77 -35.29 1.97
CA ASP A 597 -26.39 -35.42 0.56
C ASP A 597 -25.27 -34.44 0.20
N CYS A 598 -25.43 -33.18 0.62
CA CYS A 598 -24.44 -32.15 0.40
C CYS A 598 -23.13 -32.43 1.15
N ARG A 599 -23.22 -32.97 2.37
CA ARG A 599 -22.07 -33.36 3.18
C ARG A 599 -21.27 -34.51 2.55
N ASN A 600 -21.95 -35.49 1.94
CA ASN A 600 -21.30 -36.62 1.29
C ASN A 600 -20.49 -36.24 0.04
N GLU A 601 -20.83 -35.13 -0.62
CA GLU A 601 -20.05 -34.61 -1.75
C GLU A 601 -18.78 -33.86 -1.32
N PHE A 602 -18.74 -33.34 -0.08
CA PHE A 602 -17.64 -32.55 0.46
C PHE A 602 -16.93 -33.27 1.64
N LYS A 603 -16.42 -34.48 1.40
CA LYS A 603 -15.69 -35.27 2.43
C LYS A 603 -14.25 -34.85 2.64
N LYS A 604 -13.64 -34.22 1.63
CA LYS A 604 -12.19 -33.98 1.58
C LYS A 604 -11.86 -32.73 0.78
N PHE A 605 -10.82 -32.03 1.20
CA PHE A 605 -10.20 -30.95 0.43
C PHE A 605 -8.68 -31.02 0.52
N ASP A 606 -8.02 -30.47 -0.48
CA ASP A 606 -6.58 -30.31 -0.54
C ASP A 606 -6.17 -28.87 -0.25
N ILE A 607 -5.11 -28.68 0.53
CA ILE A 607 -4.45 -27.39 0.77
C ILE A 607 -3.04 -27.40 0.19
N ALA A 608 -2.69 -26.36 -0.57
CA ALA A 608 -1.38 -26.19 -1.19
C ALA A 608 -0.94 -24.72 -1.23
N ILE A 609 0.33 -24.45 -1.50
CA ILE A 609 0.81 -23.09 -1.78
C ILE A 609 0.36 -22.70 -3.19
N ASP A 610 -0.28 -21.54 -3.34
CA ASP A 610 -0.55 -20.97 -4.66
C ASP A 610 0.65 -20.12 -5.07
N TRP A 611 1.55 -20.70 -5.88
CA TRP A 611 2.78 -20.04 -6.31
C TRP A 611 2.52 -18.79 -7.15
N THR A 612 1.50 -18.82 -8.00
CA THR A 612 1.10 -17.66 -8.80
C THR A 612 0.72 -16.48 -7.91
N ALA A 613 -0.14 -16.70 -6.92
CA ALA A 613 -0.53 -15.66 -5.98
C ALA A 613 0.62 -15.24 -5.07
N THR A 614 1.40 -16.19 -4.55
CA THR A 614 2.58 -15.95 -3.71
C THR A 614 3.61 -15.07 -4.41
N MET A 615 3.95 -15.37 -5.68
CA MET A 615 4.87 -14.54 -6.47
C MET A 615 4.29 -13.15 -6.74
N GLY A 616 2.98 -13.03 -7.00
CA GLY A 616 2.31 -11.73 -7.15
C GLY A 616 2.43 -10.86 -5.90
N ARG A 617 2.35 -11.46 -4.71
CA ARG A 617 2.58 -10.76 -3.44
C ARG A 617 4.02 -10.28 -3.30
N TRP A 618 5.01 -11.09 -3.70
CA TRP A 618 6.42 -10.65 -3.64
C TRP A 618 6.67 -9.45 -4.56
N ALA A 619 6.18 -9.50 -5.79
CA ALA A 619 6.33 -8.42 -6.76
C ALA A 619 5.75 -7.09 -6.26
N SER A 620 4.53 -7.13 -5.72
CA SER A 620 3.84 -5.93 -5.23
C SER A 620 4.46 -5.32 -3.97
N ARG A 621 5.24 -6.08 -3.18
CA ARG A 621 5.85 -5.59 -1.93
C ARG A 621 7.31 -5.15 -2.06
N TYR A 622 8.06 -5.70 -3.02
CA TYR A 622 9.51 -5.48 -3.13
C TYR A 622 9.96 -4.64 -4.34
N LEU A 623 9.04 -3.99 -5.07
CA LEU A 623 9.41 -3.14 -6.22
C LEU A 623 10.41 -2.02 -5.85
N THR A 624 10.18 -1.32 -4.73
CA THR A 624 11.09 -0.27 -4.25
C THR A 624 12.44 -0.83 -3.80
N THR A 625 12.43 -2.05 -3.23
CA THR A 625 13.65 -2.78 -2.86
C THR A 625 14.48 -3.13 -4.08
N LEU A 626 13.84 -3.60 -5.16
CA LEU A 626 14.52 -3.91 -6.42
C LEU A 626 15.24 -2.69 -7.00
N VAL A 627 14.57 -1.53 -7.04
CA VAL A 627 15.18 -0.27 -7.51
C VAL A 627 16.36 0.14 -6.63
N SER A 628 16.21 0.07 -5.30
CA SER A 628 17.29 0.38 -4.35
C SER A 628 18.48 -0.55 -4.52
N TRP A 629 18.26 -1.86 -4.59
CA TRP A 629 19.32 -2.85 -4.73
C TRP A 629 20.02 -2.74 -6.08
N SER A 630 19.33 -2.36 -7.16
CA SER A 630 19.97 -2.05 -8.43
C SER A 630 20.92 -0.85 -8.34
N ALA A 631 20.59 0.19 -7.56
CA ALA A 631 21.54 1.26 -7.23
C ALA A 631 22.75 0.74 -6.43
N GLY A 632 22.52 -0.19 -5.50
CA GLY A 632 23.59 -0.87 -4.75
C GLY A 632 24.51 -1.71 -5.64
N VAL A 633 23.95 -2.45 -6.61
CA VAL A 633 24.74 -3.21 -7.61
C VAL A 633 25.52 -2.25 -8.50
N ALA A 634 24.92 -1.17 -8.99
CA ALA A 634 25.62 -0.15 -9.78
C ALA A 634 26.80 0.44 -9.00
N ALA A 635 26.61 0.81 -7.73
CA ALA A 635 27.69 1.30 -6.86
C ALA A 635 28.78 0.24 -6.65
N THR A 636 28.41 -1.04 -6.51
CA THR A 636 29.36 -2.16 -6.39
C THR A 636 30.20 -2.33 -7.67
N VAL A 637 29.60 -2.14 -8.84
CA VAL A 637 30.32 -2.16 -10.13
C VAL A 637 31.33 -1.01 -10.20
N VAL A 638 30.97 0.20 -9.73
CA VAL A 638 31.91 1.34 -9.65
C VAL A 638 33.05 1.04 -8.66
N PHE A 639 32.74 0.48 -7.48
CA PHE A 639 33.74 0.06 -6.50
C PHE A 639 34.76 -0.92 -7.08
N LEU A 640 34.32 -1.94 -7.82
CA LEU A 640 35.20 -2.92 -8.45
C LEU A 640 36.08 -2.32 -9.55
N ALA A 641 35.54 -1.36 -10.30
CA ALA A 641 36.29 -0.63 -11.33
C ALA A 641 37.41 0.21 -10.72
N TRP A 642 37.10 0.97 -9.66
CA TRP A 642 38.09 1.79 -8.96
C TRP A 642 39.10 0.93 -8.20
N SER A 643 38.67 -0.20 -7.64
CA SER A 643 39.60 -1.16 -7.04
C SER A 643 40.57 -1.77 -8.05
N HIS A 644 40.18 -1.92 -9.32
CA HIS A 644 41.12 -2.34 -10.37
C HIS A 644 42.10 -1.22 -10.72
N HIS A 645 41.59 -0.01 -10.86
CA HIS A 645 42.41 1.17 -11.17
C HIS A 645 43.48 1.42 -10.12
N ASP A 646 43.14 1.30 -8.83
CA ASP A 646 44.08 1.44 -7.71
C ASP A 646 45.24 0.44 -7.74
N GLN A 647 45.10 -0.69 -8.45
CA GLN A 647 46.11 -1.76 -8.52
C GLN A 647 46.87 -1.79 -9.85
N VAL A 648 46.17 -1.65 -10.98
CA VAL A 648 46.70 -2.03 -12.31
C VAL A 648 46.54 -0.96 -13.39
N ALA A 649 45.87 0.19 -13.13
CA ALA A 649 45.58 1.31 -14.06
C ALA A 649 45.84 1.06 -15.57
N PRO A 650 44.82 1.06 -16.46
CA PRO A 650 43.65 1.96 -16.45
C PRO A 650 42.36 1.34 -15.89
N VAL A 651 41.31 2.17 -15.74
CA VAL A 651 39.96 1.74 -15.38
C VAL A 651 39.41 0.79 -16.45
N PRO A 652 38.82 -0.35 -16.07
CA PRO A 652 38.23 -1.29 -17.00
C PRO A 652 36.97 -0.72 -17.67
N THR A 653 36.54 -1.30 -18.78
CA THR A 653 35.21 -0.99 -19.36
C THR A 653 34.09 -1.50 -18.45
N ILE A 654 32.88 -0.92 -18.57
CA ILE A 654 31.70 -1.40 -17.81
C ILE A 654 31.44 -2.88 -18.04
N GLY A 655 31.58 -3.37 -19.27
CA GLY A 655 31.42 -4.79 -19.59
C GLY A 655 32.41 -5.68 -18.84
N GLN A 656 33.66 -5.25 -18.71
CA GLN A 656 34.68 -5.95 -17.91
C GLN A 656 34.37 -5.87 -16.41
N SER A 657 33.94 -4.72 -15.90
CA SER A 657 33.53 -4.56 -14.50
C SER A 657 32.32 -5.43 -14.15
N LEU A 658 31.33 -5.52 -15.04
CA LEU A 658 30.17 -6.42 -14.90
C LEU A 658 30.58 -7.89 -14.99
N ALA A 659 31.52 -8.24 -15.87
CA ALA A 659 32.09 -9.58 -15.93
C ALA A 659 32.85 -9.94 -14.65
N ARG A 660 33.59 -8.99 -14.07
CA ARG A 660 34.27 -9.17 -12.78
C ARG A 660 33.28 -9.24 -11.63
N TYR A 661 32.22 -8.44 -11.63
CA TYR A 661 31.14 -8.52 -10.65
C TYR A 661 30.49 -9.91 -10.66
N THR A 662 30.05 -10.36 -11.85
CA THR A 662 29.35 -11.65 -12.01
C THR A 662 30.25 -12.84 -11.72
N SER A 663 31.52 -12.79 -12.13
CA SER A 663 32.46 -13.88 -11.88
C SER A 663 33.07 -13.85 -10.47
N ALA A 664 33.40 -12.71 -9.88
CA ALA A 664 34.08 -12.68 -8.58
C ALA A 664 33.09 -12.56 -7.42
N LEU A 665 32.23 -11.55 -7.43
CA LEU A 665 31.50 -11.11 -6.24
C LEU A 665 30.08 -11.69 -6.16
N PHE A 666 29.38 -11.78 -7.29
CA PHE A 666 28.00 -12.27 -7.36
C PHE A 666 27.85 -13.71 -6.81
N ARG A 667 28.85 -14.57 -7.06
CA ARG A 667 28.90 -15.95 -6.54
C ARG A 667 28.95 -16.01 -5.00
N TYR A 668 29.49 -15.00 -4.33
CA TYR A 668 29.51 -14.90 -2.87
C TYR A 668 28.32 -14.11 -2.32
N LEU A 669 27.87 -13.06 -3.02
CA LEU A 669 26.74 -12.25 -2.59
C LEU A 669 25.42 -13.01 -2.64
N LEU A 670 25.21 -13.93 -3.59
CA LEU A 670 24.02 -14.77 -3.65
C LEU A 670 23.81 -15.58 -2.35
N PRO A 671 24.72 -16.49 -1.94
CA PRO A 671 24.53 -17.23 -0.69
C PRO A 671 24.57 -16.32 0.54
N ALA A 672 25.40 -15.26 0.53
CA ALA A 672 25.41 -14.29 1.63
C ALA A 672 24.03 -13.61 1.80
N SER A 673 23.36 -13.25 0.71
CA SER A 673 22.04 -12.60 0.77
C SER A 673 20.98 -13.50 1.43
N SER A 674 21.03 -14.82 1.21
CA SER A 674 20.18 -15.79 1.90
C SER A 674 20.54 -15.90 3.38
N ILE A 675 21.83 -15.95 3.72
CA ILE A 675 22.31 -16.02 5.10
C ILE A 675 21.87 -14.77 5.89
N PHE A 676 22.05 -13.58 5.30
CA PHE A 676 21.58 -12.32 5.88
C PHE A 676 20.06 -12.30 6.10
N SER A 677 19.30 -12.95 5.22
CA SER A 677 17.85 -13.06 5.34
C SER A 677 17.38 -14.00 6.45
N VAL A 678 18.24 -14.88 6.95
CA VAL A 678 17.92 -15.80 8.06
C VAL A 678 18.29 -15.19 9.41
N PHE A 679 19.16 -14.18 9.43
CA PHE A 679 19.45 -13.46 10.67
C PHE A 679 18.21 -12.64 11.11
N PRO A 680 17.86 -12.64 12.41
CA PRO A 680 16.73 -11.90 12.95
C PRO A 680 17.05 -10.41 13.06
N LEU A 681 17.18 -9.75 11.91
CA LEU A 681 17.36 -8.30 11.84
C LEU A 681 16.04 -7.58 12.15
N PRO A 682 16.08 -6.36 12.72
CA PRO A 682 14.89 -5.53 12.93
C PRO A 682 14.06 -5.36 11.64
N GLU A 683 12.73 -5.24 11.74
CA GLU A 683 11.86 -5.19 10.55
C GLU A 683 12.12 -3.96 9.65
N SER A 684 12.74 -2.92 10.21
CA SER A 684 13.13 -1.71 9.47
C SER A 684 14.36 -1.90 8.56
N LEU A 685 15.08 -3.02 8.67
CA LEU A 685 16.30 -3.32 7.91
C LEU A 685 16.10 -4.45 6.88
N TYR A 686 17.01 -4.46 5.91
CA TYR A 686 17.16 -5.46 4.86
C TYR A 686 15.87 -5.70 4.07
N LEU A 687 15.18 -6.85 4.27
CA LEU A 687 13.90 -7.17 3.64
C LEU A 687 12.70 -7.05 4.59
N GLY A 688 12.93 -6.77 5.87
CA GLY A 688 11.87 -6.73 6.89
C GLY A 688 11.17 -8.07 7.11
N ASN A 689 11.89 -9.20 7.00
CA ASN A 689 11.35 -10.54 7.17
C ASN A 689 11.80 -11.26 8.44
N GLU A 690 12.48 -10.56 9.36
CA GLU A 690 12.80 -11.00 10.74
C GLU A 690 13.48 -12.38 10.86
N GLY A 691 14.18 -12.84 9.82
CA GLY A 691 14.85 -14.14 9.84
C GLY A 691 13.95 -15.35 9.51
N VAL A 692 12.73 -15.14 9.00
CA VAL A 692 11.84 -16.24 8.60
C VAL A 692 12.46 -17.05 7.46
N VAL A 693 12.92 -18.27 7.79
CA VAL A 693 13.70 -19.14 6.88
C VAL A 693 12.97 -19.42 5.55
N PHE A 694 11.64 -19.58 5.57
CA PHE A 694 10.86 -19.82 4.36
C PHE A 694 10.95 -18.67 3.33
N LEU A 695 11.16 -17.44 3.82
CA LEU A 695 11.24 -16.23 3.00
C LEU A 695 12.68 -15.91 2.59
N ALA A 696 13.69 -16.62 3.10
CA ALA A 696 15.09 -16.41 2.78
C ALA A 696 15.44 -16.44 1.26
N PRO A 697 14.79 -17.27 0.41
CA PRO A 697 15.03 -17.26 -1.03
C PRO A 697 14.65 -15.97 -1.77
N ILE A 698 13.88 -15.07 -1.15
CA ILE A 698 13.49 -13.80 -1.76
C ILE A 698 14.73 -12.89 -1.96
N ALA A 699 15.65 -12.88 -1.00
CA ALA A 699 16.87 -12.06 -1.05
C ALA A 699 17.77 -12.35 -2.27
N PRO A 700 18.24 -13.60 -2.51
CA PRO A 700 19.06 -13.89 -3.68
C PRO A 700 18.30 -13.66 -4.98
N LEU A 701 16.98 -13.84 -4.99
CA LEU A 701 16.15 -13.56 -6.17
C LEU A 701 16.11 -12.07 -6.50
N ILE A 702 15.89 -11.19 -5.51
CA ILE A 702 15.96 -9.74 -5.71
C ILE A 702 17.36 -9.33 -6.17
N LEU A 703 18.42 -9.86 -5.56
CA LEU A 703 19.79 -9.56 -5.98
C LEU A 703 20.06 -10.00 -7.43
N PHE A 704 19.56 -11.18 -7.82
CA PHE A 704 19.64 -11.68 -9.19
C PHE A 704 18.96 -10.73 -10.17
N LEU A 705 17.70 -10.37 -9.90
CA LEU A 705 16.93 -9.44 -10.72
C LEU A 705 17.59 -8.05 -10.78
N ALA A 706 18.02 -7.52 -9.64
CA ALA A 706 18.69 -6.23 -9.54
C ALA A 706 19.95 -6.20 -10.42
N SER A 707 20.72 -7.29 -10.39
CA SER A 707 21.95 -7.44 -11.18
C SER A 707 21.67 -7.54 -12.69
N GLY A 708 20.65 -8.31 -13.09
CA GLY A 708 20.23 -8.39 -14.48
C GLY A 708 19.68 -7.08 -15.00
N LEU A 709 18.89 -6.36 -14.20
CA LEU A 709 18.40 -5.02 -14.53
C LEU A 709 19.55 -4.02 -14.73
N VAL A 710 20.61 -4.07 -13.93
CA VAL A 710 21.81 -3.25 -14.17
C VAL A 710 22.46 -3.61 -15.51
N CYS A 711 22.60 -4.89 -15.85
CA CYS A 711 23.10 -5.32 -17.17
C CYS A 711 22.24 -4.79 -18.33
N ILE A 712 20.91 -4.89 -18.23
CA ILE A 712 19.97 -4.40 -19.25
C ILE A 712 20.04 -2.87 -19.34
N SER A 713 20.07 -2.17 -18.20
CA SER A 713 20.19 -0.71 -18.16
C SER A 713 21.46 -0.24 -18.87
N TRP A 714 22.56 -1.00 -18.74
CA TRP A 714 23.79 -0.73 -19.48
C TRP A 714 23.64 -0.95 -20.99
N TRP A 715 22.93 -1.99 -21.43
CA TRP A 715 22.66 -2.19 -22.87
C TRP A 715 21.81 -1.07 -23.45
N ILE A 716 20.79 -0.62 -22.71
CA ILE A 716 19.96 0.53 -23.09
C ILE A 716 20.82 1.80 -23.15
N LEU A 717 21.68 2.05 -22.15
CA LEU A 717 22.60 3.18 -22.16
C LEU A 717 23.55 3.13 -23.35
N VAL A 718 24.11 1.96 -23.71
CA VAL A 718 24.97 1.82 -24.89
C VAL A 718 24.21 2.21 -26.16
N ALA A 719 22.97 1.74 -26.33
CA ALA A 719 22.14 2.10 -27.48
C ALA A 719 21.83 3.61 -27.51
N LEU A 720 21.53 4.22 -26.35
CA LEU A 720 21.31 5.67 -26.25
C LEU A 720 22.59 6.45 -26.58
N LEU A 721 23.74 6.03 -26.05
CA LEU A 721 25.04 6.66 -26.31
C LEU A 721 25.39 6.60 -27.80
N THR A 722 25.13 5.50 -28.49
CA THR A 722 25.38 5.40 -29.94
C THR A 722 24.45 6.30 -30.74
N ILE A 723 23.14 6.31 -30.43
CA ILE A 723 22.17 7.16 -31.13
C ILE A 723 22.50 8.65 -30.93
N ILE A 724 22.70 9.08 -29.67
CA ILE A 724 23.00 10.48 -29.33
C ILE A 724 24.36 10.89 -29.92
N GLY A 725 25.36 10.01 -29.88
CA GLY A 725 26.68 10.26 -30.44
C GLY A 725 26.63 10.50 -31.95
N GLN A 726 25.96 9.62 -32.69
CA GLN A 726 25.77 9.74 -34.14
C GLN A 726 25.02 11.03 -34.50
N VAL A 727 23.88 11.29 -33.84
CA VAL A 727 23.08 12.50 -34.06
C VAL A 727 23.89 13.75 -33.76
N SER A 728 24.68 13.77 -32.68
CA SER A 728 25.52 14.91 -32.34
C SER A 728 26.59 15.17 -33.40
N THR A 729 27.22 14.14 -33.96
CA THR A 729 28.22 14.31 -35.02
C THR A 729 27.58 14.86 -36.30
N ILE A 730 26.35 14.45 -36.62
CA ILE A 730 25.60 14.95 -37.78
C ILE A 730 25.19 16.42 -37.60
N LEU A 731 24.68 16.79 -36.42
CA LEU A 731 24.14 18.13 -36.18
C LEU A 731 25.21 19.18 -35.83
N PHE A 732 26.23 18.81 -35.06
CA PHE A 732 27.20 19.74 -34.47
C PHE A 732 28.64 19.48 -34.90
N GLY A 733 28.89 18.48 -35.76
CA GLY A 733 30.23 18.07 -36.17
C GLY A 733 31.00 17.28 -35.09
N SER A 734 32.29 17.03 -35.36
CA SER A 734 33.18 16.39 -34.37
C SER A 734 33.48 17.37 -33.22
N ARG A 735 33.47 16.87 -31.98
CA ARG A 735 33.69 17.66 -30.77
C ARG A 735 35.00 18.44 -30.86
N THR A 736 34.93 19.77 -30.77
CA THR A 736 36.10 20.64 -30.59
C THR A 736 36.44 20.68 -29.10
N GLU A 737 37.66 20.25 -28.74
CA GLU A 737 38.13 20.26 -27.35
C GLU A 737 38.35 21.69 -26.89
N LYS A 738 37.56 22.16 -25.91
CA LYS A 738 37.79 23.44 -25.24
C LYS A 738 38.88 23.23 -24.19
N VAL A 739 40.04 23.87 -24.40
CA VAL A 739 41.27 23.67 -23.59
C VAL A 739 41.28 24.49 -22.29
N SER A 740 40.22 25.24 -21.98
CA SER A 740 40.15 26.07 -20.77
C SER A 740 38.73 26.21 -20.24
N VAL A 741 38.61 26.49 -18.94
CA VAL A 741 37.36 26.93 -18.31
C VAL A 741 36.85 28.14 -19.10
N PRO A 742 35.67 28.07 -19.73
CA PRO A 742 35.03 29.26 -20.25
C PRO A 742 34.96 30.30 -19.13
N ARG A 743 35.40 31.55 -19.33
CA ARG A 743 35.24 32.62 -18.33
C ARG A 743 33.78 32.79 -17.86
N SER A 744 32.84 32.29 -18.66
CA SER A 744 31.40 32.23 -18.39
C SER A 744 30.95 31.08 -17.47
N THR A 745 31.79 30.09 -17.12
CA THR A 745 31.37 28.91 -16.33
C THR A 745 30.97 29.26 -14.90
N ILE A 746 31.68 30.19 -14.26
CA ILE A 746 31.32 30.69 -12.93
C ILE A 746 29.97 31.40 -13.00
N LEU A 747 29.78 32.23 -14.03
CA LEU A 747 28.52 32.93 -14.25
C LEU A 747 27.38 31.95 -14.55
N SER A 748 27.58 30.93 -15.38
CA SER A 748 26.55 29.93 -15.68
C SER A 748 26.24 29.05 -14.45
N LEU A 749 27.25 28.66 -13.66
CA LEU A 749 27.05 27.88 -12.44
C LEU A 749 26.32 28.72 -11.38
N ALA A 750 26.68 30.00 -11.23
CA ALA A 750 25.98 30.94 -10.35
C ALA A 750 24.52 31.16 -10.80
N ILE A 751 24.28 31.31 -12.10
CA ILE A 751 22.93 31.43 -12.67
C ILE A 751 22.12 30.15 -12.41
N VAL A 752 22.70 28.96 -12.63
CA VAL A 752 22.02 27.68 -12.37
C VAL A 752 21.71 27.53 -10.87
N CYS A 753 22.67 27.84 -9.99
CA CYS A 753 22.44 27.79 -8.54
C CYS A 753 21.38 28.80 -8.09
N ALA A 754 21.40 30.03 -8.62
CA ALA A 754 20.39 31.04 -8.36
C ALA A 754 19.02 30.61 -8.91
N THR A 755 18.97 29.98 -10.09
CA THR A 755 17.74 29.45 -10.67
C THR A 755 17.16 28.33 -9.82
N ILE A 756 18.00 27.45 -9.28
CA ILE A 756 17.56 26.38 -8.37
C ILE A 756 17.05 26.98 -7.06
N PHE A 757 17.79 27.95 -6.52
CA PHE A 757 17.42 28.63 -5.29
C PHE A 757 16.08 29.39 -5.39
N LEU A 758 15.79 29.96 -6.56
CA LEU A 758 14.63 30.83 -6.76
C LEU A 758 13.41 30.13 -7.40
N PHE A 759 13.61 29.16 -8.28
CA PHE A 759 12.54 28.72 -9.20
C PHE A 759 12.43 27.20 -9.43
N VAL A 760 13.56 26.49 -9.45
CA VAL A 760 13.63 25.12 -9.98
C VAL A 760 14.13 24.15 -8.90
N PRO A 761 13.44 23.04 -8.62
CA PRO A 761 13.89 22.11 -7.60
C PRO A 761 15.17 21.39 -8.05
N TRP A 762 16.03 21.04 -7.10
CA TRP A 762 17.35 20.46 -7.39
C TRP A 762 17.27 19.14 -8.19
N GLN A 763 16.13 18.44 -8.17
CA GLN A 763 15.82 17.23 -8.93
C GLN A 763 15.87 17.48 -10.45
N VAL A 764 15.37 18.63 -10.92
CA VAL A 764 15.44 19.02 -12.34
C VAL A 764 16.89 19.25 -12.74
N ALA A 765 17.66 19.93 -11.87
CA ALA A 765 19.08 20.12 -12.10
C ALA A 765 19.85 18.79 -12.11
N TYR A 766 19.45 17.82 -11.30
CA TYR A 766 20.05 16.48 -11.29
C TYR A 766 19.77 15.73 -12.60
N LEU A 767 18.54 15.80 -13.12
CA LEU A 767 18.20 15.29 -14.46
C LEU A 767 19.02 16.01 -15.55
N GLY A 768 19.19 17.33 -15.44
CA GLY A 768 20.05 18.12 -16.32
C GLY A 768 21.52 17.66 -16.27
N CYS A 769 22.06 17.41 -15.07
CA CYS A 769 23.40 16.84 -14.89
C CYS A 769 23.52 15.48 -15.57
N TRP A 770 22.52 14.61 -15.41
CA TRP A 770 22.50 13.29 -16.03
C TRP A 770 22.47 13.40 -17.57
N LEU A 771 21.65 14.29 -18.14
CA LEU A 771 21.58 14.53 -19.59
C LEU A 771 22.91 15.09 -20.14
N LEU A 772 23.51 16.07 -19.45
CA LEU A 772 24.81 16.64 -19.82
C LEU A 772 25.92 15.59 -19.78
N HIS A 773 25.92 14.75 -18.73
CA HIS A 773 26.90 13.69 -18.55
C HIS A 773 26.71 12.56 -19.57
N LEU A 774 25.47 12.22 -19.92
CA LEU A 774 25.12 11.30 -21.00
C LEU A 774 25.63 11.82 -22.35
N TYR A 775 25.38 13.09 -22.67
CA TYR A 775 25.88 13.72 -23.90
C TYR A 775 27.41 13.75 -23.96
N THR A 776 28.06 14.06 -22.83
CA THR A 776 29.53 14.07 -22.71
C THR A 776 30.11 12.66 -22.95
N CYS A 777 29.48 11.63 -22.38
CA CYS A 777 29.84 10.24 -22.65
C CYS A 777 29.60 9.84 -24.11
N ALA A 778 28.45 10.21 -24.70
CA ALA A 778 28.05 9.85 -26.06
C ALA A 778 29.01 10.44 -27.10
N SER A 779 29.28 11.74 -27.01
CA SER A 779 30.22 12.44 -27.89
C SER A 779 31.64 11.88 -27.79
N SER A 780 32.10 11.58 -26.57
CA SER A 780 33.42 10.96 -26.34
C SER A 780 33.49 9.55 -26.92
N SER A 781 32.45 8.73 -26.72
CA SER A 781 32.38 7.36 -27.25
C SER A 781 32.37 7.35 -28.77
N GLN A 782 31.61 8.24 -29.40
CA GLN A 782 31.54 8.36 -30.86
C GLN A 782 32.88 8.79 -31.46
N TYR A 783 33.58 9.74 -30.80
CA TYR A 783 34.92 10.14 -31.19
C TYR A 783 35.88 8.94 -31.25
N PHE A 784 35.92 8.10 -30.20
CA PHE A 784 36.74 6.88 -30.21
C PHE A 784 36.30 5.84 -31.24
N SER A 785 35.00 5.69 -31.52
CA SER A 785 34.49 4.81 -32.58
C SER A 785 35.02 5.23 -33.95
N THR A 786 34.89 6.52 -34.30
CA THR A 786 35.31 7.04 -35.60
C THR A 786 36.82 6.96 -35.83
N ILE A 787 37.63 7.02 -34.76
CA ILE A 787 39.09 6.85 -34.84
C ILE A 787 39.46 5.39 -35.03
N SER A 788 38.73 4.46 -34.41
CA SER A 788 38.97 3.02 -34.56
C SER A 788 38.64 2.50 -35.97
N ASP A 789 37.71 3.16 -36.69
CA ASP A 789 37.30 2.79 -38.05
C ASP A 789 38.17 3.41 -39.16
N ARG A 790 39.14 4.28 -38.82
CA ARG A 790 40.12 4.77 -39.82
C ARG A 790 41.14 3.67 -40.12
N PRO A 791 41.34 3.27 -41.39
CA PRO A 791 42.42 2.35 -41.74
C PRO A 791 43.77 2.94 -41.28
N LYS A 792 44.66 2.09 -40.75
CA LYS A 792 46.01 2.44 -40.23
C LYS A 792 46.97 3.05 -41.27
N THR A 793 46.49 3.35 -42.47
CA THR A 793 47.22 3.96 -43.55
C THR A 793 46.62 5.33 -43.80
N ASP A 794 47.06 6.34 -43.06
CA ASP A 794 47.21 7.67 -43.63
C ASP A 794 48.21 8.47 -42.80
N ALA A 795 49.21 8.99 -43.52
CA ALA A 795 50.35 9.70 -43.00
C ALA A 795 49.95 11.01 -42.31
N VAL A 796 50.79 11.40 -41.36
CA VAL A 796 50.80 12.70 -40.67
C VAL A 796 50.83 13.85 -41.70
N PRO A 797 49.89 14.82 -41.67
CA PRO A 797 50.10 16.05 -42.41
C PRO A 797 51.07 16.93 -41.65
N LEU A 798 52.24 17.15 -42.27
CA LEU A 798 53.23 18.15 -41.90
C LEU A 798 52.58 19.54 -41.84
N ILE A 799 52.84 20.26 -40.73
CA ILE A 799 52.53 21.67 -40.60
C ILE A 799 53.30 22.45 -41.67
N GLN A 800 52.57 23.13 -42.57
CA GLN A 800 53.13 24.10 -43.50
C GLN A 800 53.63 25.32 -42.71
N ARG A 801 54.96 25.44 -42.60
CA ARG A 801 55.62 26.65 -42.10
C ARG A 801 55.73 27.65 -43.25
N SER A 802 54.90 28.68 -43.26
CA SER A 802 55.05 29.86 -44.11
C SER A 802 55.49 31.06 -43.27
N GLY A 803 56.51 31.79 -43.75
CA GLY A 803 56.70 33.21 -43.41
C GLY A 803 57.89 33.63 -42.52
N ARG A 804 59.09 33.65 -43.12
CA ARG A 804 59.98 34.83 -43.28
C ARG A 804 60.64 35.54 -42.07
N ARG A 805 61.99 35.44 -42.10
CA ARG A 805 63.09 36.36 -41.72
C ARG A 805 63.17 37.01 -40.33
N GLU A 806 64.32 36.71 -39.73
CA GLU A 806 65.04 37.34 -38.62
C GLU A 806 65.06 38.87 -38.62
N SER A 807 64.81 39.45 -37.43
CA SER A 807 65.67 40.50 -36.88
C SER A 807 65.64 40.43 -35.34
N SER A 808 66.79 40.73 -34.77
CA SER A 808 67.31 40.54 -33.41
C SER A 808 66.55 41.24 -32.26
N GLY A 809 66.54 40.60 -31.08
CA GLY A 809 66.22 41.24 -29.79
C GLY A 809 66.17 40.24 -28.63
N SER A 810 66.81 40.58 -27.52
CA SER A 810 67.31 39.72 -26.43
C SER A 810 66.45 39.69 -25.14
N LEU A 811 66.55 38.58 -24.38
CA LEU A 811 66.23 38.33 -22.94
C LEU A 811 64.77 38.00 -22.54
N PRO A 812 64.53 37.31 -21.38
CA PRO A 812 65.22 36.17 -20.78
C PRO A 812 64.27 34.96 -20.52
N GLU A 813 64.85 33.82 -20.17
CA GLU A 813 64.20 32.53 -19.89
C GLU A 813 63.08 32.57 -18.85
N SER A 814 61.95 31.97 -19.21
CA SER A 814 60.91 31.49 -18.29
C SER A 814 60.76 29.97 -18.50
N PRO A 815 60.62 29.15 -17.44
CA PRO A 815 60.67 27.70 -17.58
C PRO A 815 59.39 27.19 -18.25
N THR A 816 59.48 26.86 -19.53
CA THR A 816 58.47 26.08 -20.22
C THR A 816 58.49 24.66 -19.66
N MET A 817 57.51 24.33 -18.82
CA MET A 817 57.22 22.95 -18.44
C MET A 817 56.82 22.14 -19.69
N SER A 818 57.77 21.35 -20.17
CA SER A 818 57.65 20.04 -20.83
C SER A 818 56.26 19.65 -21.37
N SER A 819 56.09 19.71 -22.70
CA SER A 819 55.01 19.01 -23.42
C SER A 819 55.51 17.82 -24.24
N ASP A 820 56.46 17.04 -23.70
CA ASP A 820 56.89 15.76 -24.27
C ASP A 820 56.03 14.61 -23.72
N ARG A 821 54.71 14.61 -23.97
CA ARG A 821 53.88 13.41 -23.78
C ARG A 821 53.71 12.72 -25.12
N ARG A 822 53.99 11.41 -25.16
CA ARG A 822 53.83 10.62 -26.38
C ARG A 822 52.34 10.62 -26.78
N PRO A 823 51.98 10.72 -28.07
CA PRO A 823 50.59 10.71 -28.51
C PRO A 823 49.76 9.55 -27.92
N SER A 824 50.36 8.37 -27.76
CA SER A 824 49.74 7.18 -27.13
C SER A 824 49.28 7.43 -25.69
N GLU A 825 50.05 8.14 -24.87
CA GLU A 825 49.73 8.41 -23.46
C GLU A 825 48.51 9.32 -23.32
N VAL A 826 48.33 10.25 -24.26
CA VAL A 826 47.16 11.14 -24.32
C VAL A 826 45.90 10.35 -24.67
N TRP A 827 45.99 9.39 -25.60
CA TRP A 827 44.88 8.52 -25.97
C TRP A 827 44.46 7.60 -24.82
N ASP A 828 45.43 7.00 -24.12
CA ASP A 828 45.18 6.14 -22.97
C ASP A 828 44.50 6.90 -21.83
N MET A 829 44.96 8.13 -21.54
CA MET A 829 44.33 9.02 -20.56
C MET A 829 42.88 9.36 -20.94
N LYS A 830 42.62 9.72 -22.20
CA LYS A 830 41.24 10.04 -22.65
C LYS A 830 40.32 8.83 -22.57
N ARG A 831 40.83 7.63 -22.86
CA ARG A 831 40.08 6.37 -22.73
C ARG A 831 39.78 6.03 -21.27
N ASP A 832 40.75 6.27 -20.38
CA ASP A 832 40.59 6.12 -18.93
C ASP A 832 39.52 7.08 -18.38
N ASN A 833 39.52 8.34 -18.81
CA ASN A 833 38.49 9.32 -18.46
C ASN A 833 37.09 8.90 -18.94
N LEU A 834 36.97 8.39 -20.17
CA LEU A 834 35.70 7.88 -20.70
C LEU A 834 35.18 6.72 -19.83
N ASN A 835 36.04 5.77 -19.47
CA ASN A 835 35.64 4.65 -18.63
C ASN A 835 35.15 5.12 -17.25
N HIS A 836 35.84 6.07 -16.60
CA HIS A 836 35.36 6.66 -15.35
C HIS A 836 33.98 7.32 -15.50
N ASN A 837 33.80 8.13 -16.55
CA ASN A 837 32.54 8.83 -16.80
C ASN A 837 31.38 7.86 -17.03
N LEU A 838 31.59 6.76 -17.77
CA LEU A 838 30.57 5.73 -17.99
C LEU A 838 30.17 5.00 -16.69
N HIS A 839 31.10 4.77 -15.76
CA HIS A 839 30.79 4.17 -14.45
C HIS A 839 29.93 5.10 -13.59
N ILE A 840 30.28 6.39 -13.58
CA ILE A 840 29.50 7.42 -12.88
C ILE A 840 28.12 7.58 -13.52
N LEU A 841 28.03 7.55 -14.86
CA LEU A 841 26.76 7.63 -15.58
C LEU A 841 25.83 6.46 -15.21
N LEU A 842 26.36 5.23 -15.12
CA LEU A 842 25.59 4.06 -14.69
C LEU A 842 25.05 4.23 -13.27
N LEU A 843 25.88 4.71 -12.33
CA LEU A 843 25.44 5.00 -10.96
C LEU A 843 24.37 6.09 -10.93
N MET A 844 24.59 7.21 -11.63
CA MET A 844 23.63 8.31 -11.69
C MET A 844 22.27 7.87 -12.26
N THR A 845 22.30 6.94 -13.23
CA THR A 845 21.09 6.37 -13.85
C THR A 845 20.24 5.61 -12.83
N TRP A 846 20.85 4.91 -11.87
CA TRP A 846 20.10 4.19 -10.83
C TRP A 846 19.76 5.01 -9.59
N LEU A 847 20.44 6.15 -9.37
CA LEU A 847 20.00 7.13 -8.39
C LEU A 847 18.81 7.97 -8.89
N LEU A 848 18.65 8.12 -10.21
CA LEU A 848 17.58 8.92 -10.83
C LEU A 848 16.16 8.45 -10.43
N PRO A 849 15.79 7.16 -10.49
CA PRO A 849 14.48 6.67 -10.03
C PRO A 849 14.15 6.99 -8.57
N LEU A 850 15.16 7.17 -7.70
CA LEU A 850 14.96 7.55 -6.30
C LEU A 850 14.60 9.04 -6.14
N THR A 851 14.86 9.86 -7.15
CA THR A 851 14.58 11.31 -7.19
C THR A 851 13.38 11.67 -8.06
N ALA A 852 13.07 10.83 -9.06
CA ALA A 852 12.06 11.07 -10.08
C ALA A 852 10.64 11.32 -9.54
N PRO A 853 10.19 10.68 -8.43
CA PRO A 853 8.84 10.94 -7.91
C PRO A 853 8.63 12.40 -7.50
N VAL A 854 9.63 13.05 -6.90
CA VAL A 854 9.52 14.46 -6.51
C VAL A 854 9.56 15.38 -7.73
N LEU A 855 10.34 15.03 -8.76
CA LEU A 855 10.29 15.72 -10.05
C LEU A 855 8.89 15.66 -10.67
N ALA A 856 8.22 14.51 -10.62
CA ALA A 856 6.85 14.36 -11.13
C ALA A 856 5.87 15.27 -10.38
N VAL A 857 6.03 15.43 -9.05
CA VAL A 857 5.25 16.40 -8.26
C VAL A 857 5.45 17.82 -8.78
N TRP A 858 6.71 18.25 -8.97
CA TRP A 858 7.00 19.60 -9.46
C TRP A 858 6.41 19.87 -10.85
N VAL A 859 6.59 18.95 -11.80
CA VAL A 859 6.03 19.10 -13.15
C VAL A 859 4.50 19.18 -13.09
N ARG A 860 3.86 18.34 -12.27
CA ARG A 860 2.41 18.37 -12.09
C ARG A 860 1.94 19.70 -11.52
N THR A 861 2.57 20.18 -10.46
CA THR A 861 2.23 21.46 -9.84
C THR A 861 2.47 22.63 -10.79
N LEU A 862 3.53 22.63 -11.60
CA LEU A 862 3.76 23.67 -12.60
C LEU A 862 2.61 23.72 -13.63
N LEU A 863 2.11 22.55 -14.05
CA LEU A 863 0.99 22.44 -14.99
C LEU A 863 -0.35 22.88 -14.38
N THR A 864 -0.57 22.67 -13.08
CA THR A 864 -1.87 22.92 -12.44
C THR A 864 -1.97 24.26 -11.72
N ALA A 865 -0.89 24.71 -11.07
CA ALA A 865 -0.86 25.93 -10.26
C ALA A 865 -0.01 27.07 -10.87
N GLY A 866 0.79 26.78 -11.91
CA GLY A 866 1.70 27.75 -12.51
C GLY A 866 2.93 28.06 -11.64
N TYR A 867 3.61 29.18 -11.92
CA TYR A 867 4.85 29.60 -11.24
C TYR A 867 4.66 30.25 -9.86
N THR A 868 3.42 30.35 -9.37
CA THR A 868 3.04 31.22 -8.26
C THR A 868 3.29 30.62 -6.87
N THR A 869 3.75 29.37 -6.77
CA THR A 869 3.96 28.70 -5.47
C THR A 869 5.44 28.39 -5.22
N PRO A 870 6.13 29.11 -4.33
CA PRO A 870 7.48 28.73 -3.91
C PRO A 870 7.42 27.40 -3.16
N PHE A 871 8.23 26.42 -3.58
CA PHE A 871 8.41 25.17 -2.85
C PHE A 871 9.37 25.39 -1.67
N ASP A 872 8.87 25.25 -0.44
CA ASP A 872 9.74 25.26 0.73
C ASP A 872 10.48 23.91 0.86
N GLY A 873 11.80 23.95 0.73
CA GLY A 873 12.73 22.85 1.04
C GLY A 873 13.48 22.21 -0.14
N ASP A 874 12.94 22.29 -1.36
CA ASP A 874 13.50 21.59 -2.54
C ASP A 874 14.38 22.50 -3.42
N HIS A 875 14.56 23.75 -3.03
CA HIS A 875 15.47 24.72 -3.66
C HIS A 875 16.89 24.71 -3.09
N ASN A 876 17.21 23.72 -2.25
CA ASN A 876 18.57 23.56 -1.73
C ASN A 876 19.53 23.09 -2.83
N PHE A 877 20.17 24.04 -3.51
CA PHE A 877 21.12 23.75 -4.58
C PHE A 877 22.32 22.91 -4.11
N LEU A 878 22.66 22.90 -2.81
CA LEU A 878 23.74 22.07 -2.26
C LEU A 878 23.45 20.56 -2.41
N ALA A 879 22.19 20.17 -2.58
CA ALA A 879 21.81 18.79 -2.83
C ALA A 879 22.26 18.26 -4.20
N VAL A 880 22.46 19.15 -5.19
CA VAL A 880 22.84 18.78 -6.57
C VAL A 880 24.16 19.39 -7.03
N PHE A 881 24.64 20.43 -6.35
CA PHE A 881 25.92 21.09 -6.62
C PHE A 881 27.11 20.16 -6.90
N PRO A 882 27.37 19.08 -6.13
CA PRO A 882 28.51 18.21 -6.43
C PRO A 882 28.35 17.46 -7.76
N PHE A 883 27.11 17.11 -8.16
CA PHE A 883 26.86 16.52 -9.47
C PHE A 883 27.02 17.53 -10.61
N LEU A 884 26.64 18.80 -10.39
CA LEU A 884 26.86 19.88 -11.35
C LEU A 884 28.35 20.09 -11.61
N VAL A 885 29.17 20.22 -10.55
CA VAL A 885 30.62 20.40 -10.68
C VAL A 885 31.27 19.19 -11.33
N LEU A 886 30.84 17.97 -10.97
CA LEU A 886 31.35 16.74 -11.56
C LEU A 886 31.04 16.65 -13.07
N ALA A 887 29.79 16.87 -13.47
CA ALA A 887 29.37 16.80 -14.86
C ALA A 887 30.01 17.91 -15.71
N ASP A 888 30.11 19.13 -15.16
CA ASP A 888 30.80 20.24 -15.81
C ASP A 888 32.29 19.93 -15.99
N TYR A 889 33.01 19.56 -14.92
CA TYR A 889 34.43 19.24 -14.99
C TYR A 889 34.74 18.11 -15.98
N ALA A 890 33.90 17.07 -16.00
CA ALA A 890 34.01 15.96 -16.95
C ALA A 890 33.85 16.40 -18.42
N SER A 891 33.16 17.51 -18.67
CA SER A 891 32.89 18.03 -20.02
C SER A 891 34.05 18.81 -20.64
N TRP A 892 35.04 19.27 -19.86
CA TRP A 892 36.12 20.12 -20.37
C TRP A 892 37.53 19.77 -19.88
N THR A 893 37.70 18.90 -18.88
CA THR A 893 39.04 18.58 -18.34
C THR A 893 40.03 18.10 -19.42
N PRO A 894 41.18 18.77 -19.62
CA PRO A 894 42.20 18.35 -20.58
C PRO A 894 43.10 17.24 -20.03
N GLY A 895 43.10 17.01 -18.72
CA GLY A 895 43.92 16.02 -18.02
C GLY A 895 43.12 14.84 -17.47
N LYS A 896 43.72 14.06 -16.55
CA LYS A 896 43.06 12.96 -15.84
C LYS A 896 41.83 13.47 -15.08
N LEU A 897 40.70 12.79 -15.22
CA LEU A 897 39.45 13.15 -14.57
C LEU A 897 39.57 13.08 -13.05
N PHE A 898 40.22 12.02 -12.53
CA PHE A 898 40.49 11.85 -11.11
C PHE A 898 41.98 11.67 -10.89
N ASP A 899 42.58 12.55 -10.09
CA ASP A 899 43.90 12.32 -9.53
C ASP A 899 43.75 11.71 -8.15
N ARG A 900 44.70 10.83 -7.79
CA ARG A 900 44.78 10.21 -6.47
C ARG A 900 45.64 11.11 -5.57
N PRO A 901 45.07 11.80 -4.56
CA PRO A 901 45.86 12.57 -3.61
C PRO A 901 46.62 11.63 -2.66
N ASN A 902 47.72 12.12 -2.07
CA ASN A 902 48.64 11.28 -1.28
C ASN A 902 47.97 10.58 -0.08
N PHE A 903 47.01 11.23 0.59
CA PHE A 903 46.30 10.62 1.72
C PHE A 903 45.43 9.41 1.31
N GLU A 904 45.03 9.30 0.04
CA GLU A 904 44.30 8.12 -0.47
C GLU A 904 45.18 6.86 -0.61
N HIS A 905 46.48 6.95 -0.30
CA HIS A 905 47.30 5.76 -0.08
C HIS A 905 46.87 5.00 1.18
N GLN A 906 46.33 5.69 2.20
CA GLN A 906 45.83 5.07 3.44
C GLN A 906 44.36 4.67 3.33
N LEU A 907 43.51 5.54 2.78
CA LEU A 907 42.07 5.28 2.61
C LEU A 907 41.60 5.71 1.22
N SER A 908 41.40 4.73 0.32
CA SER A 908 40.91 4.99 -1.04
C SER A 908 39.44 5.43 -1.04
N SER A 909 39.11 6.44 -1.84
CA SER A 909 37.73 6.92 -2.05
C SER A 909 36.80 5.88 -2.67
N ARG A 910 37.32 4.73 -3.15
CA ARG A 910 36.49 3.60 -3.59
C ARG A 910 35.50 3.17 -2.49
N TRP A 911 35.89 3.24 -1.22
CA TRP A 911 35.04 2.82 -0.10
C TRP A 911 33.74 3.62 0.02
N LEU A 912 33.67 4.84 -0.53
CA LEU A 912 32.42 5.61 -0.62
C LEU A 912 31.34 4.83 -1.40
N PHE A 913 31.72 4.15 -2.49
CA PHE A 913 30.78 3.33 -3.28
C PHE A 913 30.36 2.06 -2.55
N ALA A 914 31.22 1.51 -1.68
CA ALA A 914 30.86 0.41 -0.80
C ALA A 914 29.85 0.86 0.29
N ILE A 915 29.96 2.09 0.80
CA ILE A 915 28.99 2.69 1.74
C ILE A 915 27.64 2.91 1.04
N ILE A 916 27.62 3.42 -0.20
CA ILE A 916 26.39 3.52 -0.99
C ILE A 916 25.76 2.13 -1.17
N ALA A 917 26.54 1.13 -1.58
CA ALA A 917 26.06 -0.24 -1.77
C ALA A 917 25.50 -0.85 -0.48
N GLY A 918 26.23 -0.71 0.64
CA GLY A 918 25.78 -1.19 1.96
C GLY A 918 24.48 -0.51 2.41
N THR A 919 24.37 0.80 2.22
CA THR A 919 23.15 1.56 2.52
C THR A 919 21.99 1.07 1.65
N ALA A 920 22.22 0.85 0.35
CA ALA A 920 21.22 0.37 -0.59
C ALA A 920 20.68 -1.03 -0.26
N PHE A 921 21.57 -1.95 0.14
CA PHE A 921 21.19 -3.32 0.50
C PHE A 921 20.55 -3.42 1.89
N ILE A 922 21.04 -2.66 2.88
CA ILE A 922 20.61 -2.79 4.29
C ILE A 922 19.46 -1.85 4.63
N CYS A 923 19.52 -0.57 4.24
CA CYS A 923 18.54 0.44 4.66
C CYS A 923 17.61 0.86 3.52
N GLY A 924 18.07 0.76 2.28
CA GLY A 924 17.41 1.35 1.11
C GLY A 924 16.06 0.73 0.78
N SER A 925 15.81 -0.52 1.19
CA SER A 925 14.52 -1.19 1.02
C SER A 925 13.39 -0.52 1.82
N ARG A 926 13.69 0.02 3.02
CA ARG A 926 12.76 0.79 3.86
C ARG A 926 12.88 2.30 3.66
N LYS A 927 14.10 2.79 3.42
CA LYS A 927 14.42 4.23 3.34
C LYS A 927 15.22 4.53 2.06
N PRO A 928 14.59 4.48 0.87
CA PRO A 928 15.30 4.73 -0.38
C PRO A 928 15.90 6.14 -0.48
N TYR A 929 15.34 7.15 0.20
CA TYR A 929 15.94 8.49 0.28
C TYR A 929 17.35 8.48 0.89
N LEU A 930 17.63 7.56 1.82
CA LEU A 930 18.93 7.49 2.48
C LEU A 930 20.04 7.08 1.50
N VAL A 931 19.73 6.22 0.52
CA VAL A 931 20.67 5.81 -0.53
C VAL A 931 21.10 7.02 -1.36
N LEU A 932 20.12 7.88 -1.67
CA LEU A 932 20.35 9.12 -2.40
C LEU A 932 21.16 10.12 -1.57
N ASP A 933 20.83 10.30 -0.28
CA ASP A 933 21.57 11.20 0.62
C ASP A 933 23.04 10.76 0.77
N VAL A 934 23.28 9.47 0.98
CA VAL A 934 24.64 8.90 1.03
C VAL A 934 25.35 9.04 -0.32
N GLY A 935 24.63 8.85 -1.43
CA GLY A 935 25.16 9.09 -2.78
C GLY A 935 25.61 10.54 -2.99
N ARG A 936 24.81 11.53 -2.55
CA ARG A 936 25.18 12.95 -2.60
C ARG A 936 26.43 13.24 -1.77
N VAL A 937 26.49 12.73 -0.54
CA VAL A 937 27.65 12.91 0.35
C VAL A 937 28.92 12.31 -0.27
N ALA A 938 28.83 11.12 -0.86
CA ALA A 938 29.95 10.48 -1.54
C ALA A 938 30.48 11.33 -2.71
N VAL A 939 29.59 11.89 -3.54
CA VAL A 939 30.00 12.75 -4.66
C VAL A 939 30.57 14.08 -4.15
N TRP A 940 30.04 14.65 -3.07
CA TRP A 940 30.65 15.79 -2.39
C TRP A 940 32.11 15.55 -2.00
N VAL A 941 32.39 14.41 -1.34
CA VAL A 941 33.76 14.03 -0.96
C VAL A 941 34.66 13.91 -2.20
N ILE A 942 34.19 13.24 -3.25
CA ILE A 942 34.95 13.11 -4.51
C ILE A 942 35.23 14.48 -5.13
N VAL A 943 34.23 15.36 -5.18
CA VAL A 943 34.39 16.69 -5.77
C VAL A 943 35.38 17.52 -4.97
N VAL A 944 35.26 17.59 -3.64
CA VAL A 944 36.16 18.39 -2.79
C VAL A 944 37.61 17.94 -2.90
N PHE A 945 37.85 16.62 -2.80
CA PHE A 945 39.20 16.08 -2.69
C PHE A 945 39.85 15.72 -4.03
N LYS A 946 39.09 15.37 -5.07
CA LYS A 946 39.68 15.03 -6.37
C LYS A 946 39.54 16.12 -7.41
N ILE A 947 38.44 16.89 -7.41
CA ILE A 947 38.17 17.86 -8.47
C ILE A 947 38.47 19.29 -8.00
N GLY A 948 38.15 19.63 -6.76
CA GLY A 948 37.98 21.00 -6.26
C GLY A 948 39.13 21.94 -6.58
N ARG A 949 40.37 21.64 -6.17
CA ARG A 949 41.53 22.51 -6.47
C ARG A 949 41.78 22.65 -7.97
N ARG A 950 41.66 21.55 -8.72
CA ARG A 950 41.91 21.50 -10.18
C ARG A 950 40.82 22.23 -10.98
N TYR A 951 39.58 22.19 -10.51
CA TYR A 951 38.47 22.97 -11.06
C TYR A 951 38.79 24.47 -11.08
N TRP A 952 39.50 24.97 -10.06
CA TRP A 952 39.91 26.36 -9.91
C TRP A 952 41.32 26.66 -10.44
N GLY A 953 41.94 25.74 -11.20
CA GLY A 953 43.29 25.92 -11.74
C GLY A 953 44.43 25.72 -10.74
N GLY A 954 44.12 25.25 -9.53
CA GLY A 954 45.11 24.88 -8.51
C GLY A 954 45.69 23.48 -8.71
N LEU A 955 46.86 23.23 -8.12
CA LEU A 955 47.49 21.91 -8.08
C LEU A 955 46.67 20.90 -7.24
N PRO A 956 46.79 19.58 -7.51
CA PRO A 956 46.21 18.54 -6.67
C PRO A 956 46.57 18.71 -5.19
N TRP A 957 45.79 18.10 -4.28
CA TRP A 957 46.11 18.10 -2.85
C TRP A 957 47.43 17.36 -2.60
N SER A 958 48.45 18.13 -2.20
CA SER A 958 49.74 17.66 -1.69
C SER A 958 49.79 17.89 -0.18
N LEU A 959 49.29 16.92 0.59
CA LEU A 959 49.57 16.80 2.02
C LEU A 959 50.16 15.41 2.25
#